data_AF-A0A2V9LL53-F1
#
_entry.id   AF-A0A2V9LL53-F1
#
_cell.length_a   1.000
_cell.length_b   1.000
_cell.length_c   1.000
_cell.angle_alpha   90.00
_cell.angle_beta   90.00
_cell.angle_gamma   90.00
#
_symmetry.space_group_name_H-M   'P 1'
#
loop_
_entity.id
_entity.type
_entity.pdbx_description
1 polymer ?
#
loop_
_entity_poly.entity_id
_entity_poly.type
_entity_poly.pdbx_seq_one_letter_code
_entity_poly.pdbx_strand_id
1 'polypeptide(L)'
;FAYVNNVPERGRAMKYGNSPPLVPAPTQDQQVRLRDLDRRIAALRDSLGKRNRAIEKAQAQWERSLLDAEPIYSGPSRALEAAFPFEELGNLKEVGGKVSLCPGRLGQAAAFDGAVHLEAGDIAKFDIEDPFTISAWVYSETTPDGSIASRMAENPKGRGYGVHLNQGKVHVHLTSDWTTDAIRVETGEALAPNRWYSLAVTYTGSRMAEGVRVYIDGKRARLNVQLDTLYRPFRNAGQKFAEPFRIGGGAGPGRRFRGRIDDVRVYSRVLSEQEISALAVGESLNTIARRAKSNRTQSEELQLRWYFLERAAPAGLRVAWSRLVALEQEKDRLERSFPTVMVMAESETPKDTFLLNRGAYDKPGEKVQPGTPAVLPPLPAGAPNNRLGFARWIVDPANPLTARVVVNRFWQMHFGTGLVKTVEDFGVQGEWPSHPELLDWLATEFVRSGWDVKALQKLIVTSAAYRQSSEATRDLLQRDPENRLLARGPRFRLPAEMIRDQALFVSGLLAEKIGGPSVKPYQPPDLWKETSMQDMEYEQSRGPDLYRRSLYTFWKRTIAPPMMINFDAAMRETCVVREARTNTPLQALNLMNDVTFVEAARFLGQRMIKEGGSTHDSRLRFGFRLVTGRWPAKSEEEILRGNLEYHLEYFSQDPKRAAAYLRQGDSPADPKLDPRELSAYGAVGSLLLNLDEAVTKE
;
A
#
# COMPACT_ATOMS: atom_id res chain seq x y z
N PHE A 1 -7.68 -20.31 19.19
CA PHE A 1 -8.17 -18.96 19.53
C PHE A 1 -7.16 -18.16 20.37
N ALA A 2 -6.59 -18.71 21.45
CA ALA A 2 -5.61 -17.98 22.29
C ALA A 2 -4.41 -17.40 21.52
N TYR A 3 -3.85 -18.12 20.53
CA TYR A 3 -2.81 -17.56 19.64
C TYR A 3 -3.25 -16.27 18.90
N VAL A 4 -4.52 -16.15 18.51
CA VAL A 4 -5.01 -15.02 17.71
C VAL A 4 -5.67 -13.92 18.53
N ASN A 5 -6.07 -14.22 19.77
CA ASN A 5 -6.66 -13.26 20.71
C ASN A 5 -5.61 -12.33 21.37
N ASN A 6 -4.42 -12.18 20.78
CA ASN A 6 -3.34 -11.34 21.29
C ASN A 6 -2.87 -10.27 20.30
N VAL A 7 -3.83 -9.53 19.73
CA VAL A 7 -3.56 -8.36 18.87
C VAL A 7 -3.75 -7.04 19.63
N PRO A 8 -2.90 -6.01 19.39
CA PRO A 8 -3.07 -4.68 19.96
C PRO A 8 -4.25 -3.90 19.31
N GLU A 9 -4.83 -4.44 18.24
CA GLU A 9 -5.96 -3.85 17.54
C GLU A 9 -7.22 -3.78 18.43
N ARG A 10 -7.96 -2.67 18.28
CA ARG A 10 -9.22 -2.40 19.00
C ARG A 10 -10.47 -2.71 18.16
N GLY A 11 -10.32 -3.41 17.03
CA GLY A 11 -11.42 -3.74 16.12
C GLY A 11 -12.01 -2.53 15.37
N ARG A 12 -11.29 -1.40 15.32
CA ARG A 12 -11.72 -0.21 14.56
C ARG A 12 -11.21 -0.30 13.14
N ALA A 13 -12.11 -0.54 12.20
CA ALA A 13 -11.79 -0.39 10.77
C ALA A 13 -11.66 1.11 10.45
N MET A 14 -10.47 1.55 10.06
CA MET A 14 -10.32 2.88 9.46
C MET A 14 -11.04 2.86 8.10
N LYS A 15 -11.95 3.82 7.89
CA LYS A 15 -12.69 3.94 6.62
C LYS A 15 -11.76 4.21 5.42
N TYR A 16 -10.59 4.81 5.66
CA TYR A 16 -9.65 5.22 4.63
C TYR A 16 -8.22 4.81 5.00
N GLY A 17 -7.51 4.20 4.04
CA GLY A 17 -6.14 3.71 4.25
C GLY A 17 -6.07 2.41 5.05
N ASN A 18 -4.85 1.95 5.30
CA ASN A 18 -4.58 0.76 6.10
C ASN A 18 -4.65 1.08 7.60
N SER A 19 -5.24 0.18 8.38
CA SER A 19 -5.23 0.27 9.85
C SER A 19 -3.91 -0.30 10.38
N PRO A 20 -3.24 0.35 11.35
CA PRO A 20 -2.05 -0.23 11.95
C PRO A 20 -2.40 -1.46 12.81
N PRO A 21 -1.45 -2.39 13.01
CA PRO A 21 -0.05 -2.27 12.60
C PRO A 21 0.14 -2.47 11.10
N LEU A 22 1.10 -1.73 10.53
CA LEU A 22 1.38 -1.74 9.10
C LEU A 22 2.89 -1.80 8.85
N VAL A 23 3.26 -2.37 7.71
CA VAL A 23 4.65 -2.35 7.22
C VAL A 23 4.70 -1.76 5.82
N PRO A 24 5.77 -1.03 5.46
CA PRO A 24 5.99 -0.62 4.08
C PRO A 24 6.24 -1.84 3.19
N ALA A 25 5.66 -1.84 1.99
CA ALA A 25 5.76 -2.89 0.99
C ALA A 25 6.20 -2.32 -0.38
N PRO A 26 7.41 -1.74 -0.49
CA PRO A 26 7.84 -1.06 -1.71
C PRO A 26 7.78 -1.97 -2.94
N THR A 27 7.34 -1.42 -4.07
CA THR A 27 7.38 -2.11 -5.37
C THR A 27 8.83 -2.40 -5.78
N GLN A 28 9.02 -3.32 -6.73
CA GLN A 28 10.36 -3.64 -7.23
C GLN A 28 11.09 -2.40 -7.78
N ASP A 29 10.40 -1.54 -8.52
CA ASP A 29 10.95 -0.28 -9.03
C ASP A 29 11.32 0.69 -7.89
N GLN A 30 10.47 0.80 -6.87
CA GLN A 30 10.76 1.59 -5.68
C GLN A 30 12.01 1.05 -4.94
N GLN A 31 12.16 -0.27 -4.81
CA GLN A 31 13.35 -0.88 -4.22
C GLN A 31 14.62 -0.62 -5.04
N VAL A 32 14.54 -0.66 -6.37
CA VAL A 32 15.66 -0.31 -7.26
C VAL A 32 16.07 1.15 -7.07
N ARG A 33 15.10 2.07 -7.05
CA ARG A 33 15.34 3.51 -6.82
C ARG A 33 15.93 3.76 -5.43
N LEU A 34 15.43 3.07 -4.40
CA LEU A 34 15.95 3.18 -3.04
C LEU A 34 17.42 2.78 -2.97
N ARG A 35 17.78 1.63 -3.59
CA ARG A 35 19.18 1.17 -3.67
C ARG A 35 20.10 2.14 -4.43
N ASP A 36 19.60 2.80 -5.48
CA ASP A 36 20.35 3.86 -6.18
C ASP A 36 20.61 5.07 -5.28
N LEU A 37 19.57 5.56 -4.60
CA LEU A 37 19.67 6.68 -3.67
C LEU A 37 20.63 6.37 -2.52
N ASP A 38 20.52 5.19 -1.90
CA ASP A 38 21.42 4.75 -0.84
C ASP A 38 22.88 4.74 -1.29
N ARG A 39 23.15 4.24 -2.50
CA ARG A 39 24.50 4.22 -3.08
C ARG A 39 25.05 5.64 -3.29
N ARG A 40 24.23 6.54 -3.84
CA ARG A 40 24.62 7.94 -4.12
C ARG A 40 24.85 8.72 -2.83
N ILE A 41 23.99 8.52 -1.84
CA ILE A 41 24.13 9.09 -0.49
C ILE A 41 25.42 8.58 0.15
N ALA A 42 25.66 7.26 0.15
CA ALA A 42 26.87 6.66 0.70
C ALA A 42 28.14 7.20 0.03
N ALA A 43 28.16 7.29 -1.30
CA ALA A 43 29.31 7.84 -2.05
C ALA A 43 29.60 9.31 -1.70
N LEU A 44 28.57 10.14 -1.54
CA LEU A 44 28.76 11.54 -1.12
C LEU A 44 29.21 11.65 0.34
N ARG A 45 28.66 10.84 1.25
CA ARG A 45 29.10 10.78 2.64
C ARG A 45 30.56 10.36 2.74
N ASP A 46 31.00 9.36 1.99
CA ASP A 46 32.40 8.95 1.90
C ASP A 46 33.29 10.07 1.34
N SER A 47 32.85 10.75 0.26
CA SER A 47 33.57 11.89 -0.32
C SER A 47 33.76 13.05 0.67
N LEU A 48 32.71 13.38 1.44
CA LEU A 48 32.77 14.40 2.49
C LEU A 48 33.64 13.94 3.67
N GLY A 49 33.56 12.67 4.05
CA GLY A 49 34.39 12.05 5.08
C GLY A 49 35.88 12.12 4.75
N LYS A 50 36.26 11.82 3.50
CA LYS A 50 37.64 11.98 3.01
C LYS A 50 38.14 13.43 3.07
N ARG A 51 37.23 14.40 3.04
CA ARG A 51 37.52 15.84 3.16
C ARG A 51 37.41 16.36 4.58
N ASN A 52 37.14 15.51 5.58
CA ASN A 52 36.80 15.97 6.93
C ASN A 52 37.86 16.90 7.54
N ARG A 53 39.16 16.58 7.40
CA ARG A 53 40.25 17.47 7.85
C ARG A 53 40.22 18.85 7.18
N ALA A 54 39.92 18.90 5.88
CA ALA A 54 39.80 20.16 5.15
C ALA A 54 38.56 20.96 5.57
N ILE A 55 37.44 20.26 5.82
CA ILE A 55 36.21 20.86 6.34
C ILE A 55 36.46 21.45 7.74
N GLU A 56 37.12 20.71 8.63
CA GLU A 56 37.48 21.19 9.97
C GLU A 56 38.38 22.41 9.93
N LYS A 57 39.40 22.42 9.08
CA LYS A 57 40.29 23.58 8.91
C LYS A 57 39.53 24.80 8.40
N ALA A 58 38.69 24.63 7.38
CA ALA A 58 37.91 25.72 6.81
C ALA A 58 36.84 26.24 7.79
N GLN A 59 36.22 25.35 8.56
CA GLN A 59 35.29 25.73 9.63
C GLN A 59 36.00 26.54 10.71
N ALA A 60 37.16 26.10 11.19
CA ALA A 60 37.91 26.83 12.22
C ALA A 60 38.32 28.23 11.75
N GLN A 61 38.63 28.40 10.46
CA GLN A 61 38.91 29.72 9.88
C GLN A 61 37.65 30.59 9.84
N TRP A 62 36.51 30.03 9.42
CA TRP A 62 35.24 30.75 9.42
C TRP A 62 34.79 31.11 10.85
N GLU A 63 34.93 30.22 11.82
CA GLU A 63 34.59 30.51 13.23
C GLU A 63 35.36 31.72 13.78
N ARG A 64 36.60 31.95 13.35
CA ARG A 64 37.37 33.16 13.72
C ARG A 64 36.75 34.42 13.13
N SER A 65 36.22 34.36 11.91
CA SER A 65 35.53 35.51 11.29
C SER A 65 34.20 35.86 11.97
N LEU A 66 33.60 34.95 12.74
CA LEU A 66 32.39 35.25 13.53
C LEU A 66 32.68 36.13 14.75
N LEU A 67 33.92 36.19 15.22
CA LEU A 67 34.25 36.90 16.46
C LEU A 67 33.98 38.41 16.36
N ASP A 68 34.02 38.97 15.16
CA ASP A 68 33.81 40.40 14.90
C ASP A 68 32.51 40.69 14.12
N ALA A 69 31.70 39.66 13.86
CA ALA A 69 30.43 39.78 13.14
C ALA A 69 29.26 40.04 14.10
N GLU A 70 28.16 40.58 13.55
CA GLU A 70 26.87 40.66 14.24
C GLU A 70 26.41 39.26 14.72
N PRO A 71 25.65 39.17 15.83
CA PRO A 71 25.12 37.91 16.34
C PRO A 71 24.30 37.15 15.28
N ILE A 72 24.73 35.94 14.94
CA ILE A 72 24.03 35.06 14.01
C ILE A 72 23.28 34.00 14.82
N TYR A 73 21.96 33.95 14.64
CA TYR A 73 21.11 32.87 15.11
C TYR A 73 20.70 32.00 13.92
N SER A 74 20.83 30.69 14.06
CA SER A 74 20.50 29.76 12.99
C SER A 74 19.87 28.49 13.53
N GLY A 75 19.07 27.86 12.67
CA GLY A 75 18.56 26.51 12.82
C GLY A 75 18.69 25.74 11.51
N PRO A 76 18.32 24.45 11.48
CA PRO A 76 18.33 23.65 10.26
C PRO A 76 17.54 24.34 9.14
N SER A 77 18.06 24.36 7.91
CA SER A 77 17.35 24.93 6.74
C SER A 77 16.73 23.88 5.82
N ARG A 78 17.15 22.62 5.93
CA ARG A 78 16.59 21.49 5.17
C ARG A 78 15.08 21.36 5.40
N ALA A 79 14.31 21.47 4.32
CA ALA A 79 12.85 21.36 4.30
C ALA A 79 12.15 22.34 5.26
N LEU A 80 12.74 23.52 5.45
CA LEU A 80 12.14 24.64 6.15
C LEU A 80 11.10 25.30 5.22
N GLU A 81 9.83 25.26 5.61
CA GLU A 81 8.72 25.89 4.87
C GLU A 81 8.62 27.38 5.20
N ALA A 82 8.82 27.73 6.48
CA ALA A 82 8.77 29.11 6.95
C ALA A 82 9.57 29.28 8.24
N ALA A 83 10.17 30.47 8.41
CA ALA A 83 10.80 30.90 9.65
C ALA A 83 10.43 32.36 9.94
N PHE A 84 10.13 32.65 11.19
CA PHE A 84 9.71 33.95 11.69
C PHE A 84 10.58 34.34 12.88
N PRO A 85 11.76 34.95 12.65
CA PRO A 85 12.67 35.40 13.69
C PRO A 85 12.24 36.74 14.33
N PHE A 86 11.23 37.40 13.77
CA PHE A 86 10.65 38.66 14.27
C PHE A 86 11.59 39.87 14.38
N GLU A 87 12.73 39.88 13.67
CA GLU A 87 13.51 41.11 13.43
C GLU A 87 12.65 42.20 12.73
N GLU A 88 11.76 41.75 11.85
CA GLU A 88 10.66 42.53 11.29
C GLU A 88 9.43 41.62 11.09
N LEU A 89 8.22 42.21 11.03
CA LEU A 89 6.99 41.45 10.78
C LEU A 89 6.84 41.03 9.30
N GLY A 90 7.48 41.74 8.37
CA GLY A 90 7.41 41.46 6.93
C GLY A 90 5.97 41.39 6.41
N ASN A 91 5.61 40.26 5.78
CA ASN A 91 4.29 40.03 5.17
C ASN A 91 3.25 39.42 6.14
N LEU A 92 3.55 39.34 7.44
CA LEU A 92 2.60 38.83 8.43
C LEU A 92 1.45 39.82 8.61
N LYS A 93 0.22 39.32 8.54
CA LYS A 93 -0.98 40.13 8.77
C LYS A 93 -1.30 40.16 10.27
N GLU A 94 -1.35 41.36 10.83
CA GLU A 94 -1.78 41.59 12.21
C GLU A 94 -3.32 41.54 12.32
N VAL A 95 -3.84 40.81 13.29
CA VAL A 95 -5.29 40.63 13.49
C VAL A 95 -5.65 40.87 14.95
N GLY A 96 -6.71 41.65 15.17
CA GLY A 96 -7.21 42.01 16.51
C GLY A 96 -6.51 43.21 17.16
N GLY A 97 -5.52 43.80 16.48
CA GLY A 97 -4.74 44.95 16.96
C GLY A 97 -3.33 44.93 16.35
N LYS A 98 -2.43 45.77 16.88
CA LYS A 98 -1.01 45.77 16.50
C LYS A 98 -0.20 44.85 17.41
N VAL A 99 0.73 44.11 16.84
CA VAL A 99 1.70 43.25 17.54
C VAL A 99 3.00 44.03 17.68
N SER A 100 3.44 44.25 18.92
CA SER A 100 4.70 44.95 19.19
C SER A 100 5.88 43.97 19.16
N LEU A 101 6.99 44.39 18.54
CA LEU A 101 8.27 43.71 18.62
C LEU A 101 9.04 44.20 19.86
N CYS A 102 9.68 43.28 20.57
CA CYS A 102 10.44 43.56 21.79
C CYS A 102 11.66 42.64 21.89
N PRO A 103 12.64 42.93 22.78
CA PRO A 103 13.79 42.04 22.97
C PRO A 103 13.35 40.59 23.27
N GLY A 104 13.80 39.67 22.41
CA GLY A 104 13.49 38.25 22.45
C GLY A 104 14.58 37.40 23.10
N ARG A 105 14.49 36.08 22.94
CA ARG A 105 15.59 35.16 23.28
C ARG A 105 16.65 35.15 22.18
N LEU A 106 16.26 35.26 20.92
CA LEU A 106 17.09 35.24 19.71
C LEU A 106 16.89 36.54 18.92
N GLY A 107 17.38 37.66 19.46
CA GLY A 107 17.18 38.97 18.83
C GLY A 107 15.85 39.60 19.27
N GLN A 108 14.85 39.63 18.40
CA GLN A 108 13.53 40.22 18.66
C GLN A 108 12.42 39.16 18.80
N ALA A 109 11.38 39.47 19.56
CA ALA A 109 10.21 38.63 19.77
C ALA A 109 8.91 39.42 19.55
N ALA A 110 7.87 38.74 19.08
CA ALA A 110 6.54 39.29 19.00
C ALA A 110 5.81 39.17 20.35
N ALA A 111 5.24 40.26 20.85
CA ALA A 111 4.46 40.29 22.09
C ALA A 111 2.94 40.21 21.81
N PHE A 112 2.27 39.35 22.57
CA PHE A 112 0.84 39.05 22.45
C PHE A 112 0.14 39.31 23.78
N ASP A 113 -0.99 40.00 23.73
CA ASP A 113 -1.77 40.44 24.89
C ASP A 113 -3.01 39.57 25.16
N GLY A 114 -3.15 38.44 24.45
CA GLY A 114 -4.34 37.60 24.48
C GLY A 114 -5.50 38.10 23.60
N ALA A 115 -5.34 39.20 22.87
CA ALA A 115 -6.31 39.71 21.90
C ALA A 115 -5.73 39.70 20.47
N VAL A 116 -4.46 40.03 20.30
CA VAL A 116 -3.82 40.07 18.97
C VAL A 116 -3.24 38.72 18.54
N HIS A 117 -3.11 38.50 17.23
CA HIS A 117 -2.35 37.40 16.65
C HIS A 117 -1.84 37.75 15.24
N LEU A 118 -0.98 36.90 14.68
CA LEU A 118 -0.43 37.04 13.34
C LEU A 118 -0.95 35.94 12.41
N GLU A 119 -1.26 36.29 11.16
CA GLU A 119 -1.55 35.34 10.08
C GLU A 119 -0.41 35.35 9.03
N ALA A 120 0.15 34.18 8.76
CA ALA A 120 1.21 33.97 7.77
C ALA A 120 0.68 33.51 6.39
N GLY A 121 -0.64 33.53 6.21
CA GLY A 121 -1.29 33.15 4.95
C GLY A 121 -1.28 31.65 4.69
N ASP A 122 -1.25 31.29 3.40
CA ASP A 122 -1.48 29.92 2.93
C ASP A 122 -0.19 29.09 2.84
N ILE A 123 0.47 28.91 3.98
CA ILE A 123 1.68 28.07 4.15
C ILE A 123 1.39 26.85 5.03
N ALA A 124 2.35 25.92 5.12
CA ALA A 124 2.27 24.75 5.99
C ALA A 124 0.97 23.95 5.77
N LYS A 125 0.69 23.55 4.53
CA LYS A 125 -0.61 22.93 4.19
C LYS A 125 -0.66 21.44 4.52
N PHE A 126 -0.18 21.06 5.69
CA PHE A 126 -0.07 19.67 6.11
C PHE A 126 -1.45 19.07 6.35
N ASP A 127 -1.63 17.83 5.92
CA ASP A 127 -2.76 16.97 6.24
C ASP A 127 -2.33 15.86 7.23
N ILE A 128 -3.24 14.96 7.58
CA ILE A 128 -3.05 13.94 8.63
C ILE A 128 -1.93 12.94 8.33
N GLU A 129 -1.47 12.84 7.09
CA GLU A 129 -0.37 11.96 6.68
C GLU A 129 0.94 12.71 6.42
N ASP A 130 0.89 14.04 6.43
CA ASP A 130 2.07 14.85 6.15
C ASP A 130 2.90 14.99 7.42
N PRO A 131 4.18 14.56 7.41
CA PRO A 131 5.05 14.78 8.55
C PRO A 131 5.49 16.23 8.60
N PHE A 132 5.55 16.78 9.82
CA PHE A 132 6.00 18.15 10.03
C PHE A 132 6.71 18.33 11.37
N THR A 133 7.42 19.45 11.48
CA THR A 133 7.94 19.96 12.76
C THR A 133 7.57 21.43 12.90
N ILE A 134 7.08 21.82 14.08
CA ILE A 134 6.91 23.22 14.47
C ILE A 134 7.81 23.47 15.67
N SER A 135 8.60 24.54 15.63
CA SER A 135 9.36 25.00 16.80
C SER A 135 9.11 26.49 17.06
N ALA A 136 9.22 26.88 18.32
CA ALA A 136 9.15 28.28 18.75
C ALA A 136 9.80 28.45 20.12
N TRP A 137 10.34 29.64 20.38
CA TRP A 137 10.65 30.09 21.72
C TRP A 137 9.45 30.80 22.32
N VAL A 138 9.11 30.48 23.56
CA VAL A 138 7.94 31.08 24.24
C VAL A 138 8.30 31.58 25.63
N TYR A 139 7.70 32.70 26.01
CA TYR A 139 7.81 33.30 27.33
C TYR A 139 6.46 33.81 27.78
N SER A 140 6.11 33.61 29.05
CA SER A 140 4.92 34.21 29.65
C SER A 140 5.22 34.63 31.09
N GLU A 141 4.72 35.80 31.48
CA GLU A 141 4.87 36.35 32.83
C GLU A 141 3.91 35.67 33.82
N THR A 142 2.80 35.13 33.29
CA THR A 142 1.81 34.33 34.01
C THR A 142 1.93 32.86 33.60
N THR A 143 1.13 31.98 34.23
CA THR A 143 1.03 30.58 33.79
C THR A 143 0.81 30.51 32.28
N PRO A 144 1.72 29.88 31.50
CA PRO A 144 1.63 29.92 30.05
C PRO A 144 0.33 29.32 29.51
N ASP A 145 -0.37 30.08 28.67
CA ASP A 145 -1.67 29.69 28.12
C ASP A 145 -1.90 30.30 26.72
N GLY A 146 -2.68 29.60 25.89
CA GLY A 146 -3.07 30.01 24.55
C GLY A 146 -2.32 29.32 23.41
N SER A 147 -2.63 29.70 22.17
CA SER A 147 -2.17 29.07 20.94
C SER A 147 -0.83 29.62 20.48
N ILE A 148 0.20 28.79 20.35
CA ILE A 148 1.52 29.22 19.90
C ILE A 148 1.52 29.34 18.38
N ALA A 149 1.20 28.24 17.69
CA ALA A 149 1.18 28.17 16.24
C ALA A 149 0.17 27.14 15.78
N SER A 150 -0.66 27.49 14.80
CA SER A 150 -1.72 26.59 14.34
C SER A 150 -2.13 26.87 12.90
N ARG A 151 -2.70 25.84 12.26
CA ARG A 151 -3.51 25.99 11.06
C ARG A 151 -4.82 25.25 11.35
N MET A 152 -5.75 25.96 11.96
CA MET A 152 -7.04 25.41 12.39
C MET A 152 -8.14 26.45 12.33
N ALA A 153 -9.39 25.98 12.34
CA ALA A 153 -10.55 26.85 12.42
C ALA A 153 -10.55 27.64 13.74
N GLU A 154 -10.99 28.89 13.69
CA GLU A 154 -11.06 29.83 14.82
C GLU A 154 -12.20 29.50 15.82
N ASN A 155 -12.23 28.27 16.32
CA ASN A 155 -13.09 27.86 17.44
C ASN A 155 -12.43 26.71 18.24
N PRO A 156 -12.78 26.51 19.53
CA PRO A 156 -12.08 25.56 20.40
C PRO A 156 -12.12 24.10 19.95
N LYS A 157 -13.08 23.75 19.09
CA LYS A 157 -13.29 22.41 18.53
C LYS A 157 -12.97 22.36 17.03
N GLY A 158 -12.18 23.32 16.57
CA GLY A 158 -11.93 23.57 15.16
C GLY A 158 -11.16 22.43 14.50
N ARG A 159 -11.48 22.18 13.22
CA ARG A 159 -10.71 21.29 12.36
C ARG A 159 -9.33 21.89 12.09
N GLY A 160 -8.30 21.05 12.01
CA GLY A 160 -6.93 21.41 11.65
C GLY A 160 -5.91 20.92 12.67
N TYR A 161 -4.75 21.56 12.70
CA TYR A 161 -3.69 21.19 13.64
C TYR A 161 -3.09 22.41 14.35
N GLY A 162 -2.49 22.20 15.51
CA GLY A 162 -1.77 23.26 16.22
C GLY A 162 -1.12 22.83 17.52
N VAL A 163 -0.26 23.73 18.01
CA VAL A 163 0.46 23.62 19.28
C VAL A 163 -0.07 24.72 20.20
N HIS A 164 -0.52 24.31 21.38
CA HIS A 164 -1.16 25.20 22.36
C HIS A 164 -0.56 24.98 23.74
N LEU A 165 -0.72 25.97 24.60
CA LEU A 165 -0.44 25.90 26.02
C LEU A 165 -1.76 25.95 26.78
N ASN A 166 -1.93 25.12 27.79
CA ASN A 166 -3.10 25.14 28.66
C ASN A 166 -2.65 24.85 30.08
N GLN A 167 -2.83 25.81 30.98
CA GLN A 167 -2.33 25.72 32.37
C GLN A 167 -0.85 25.30 32.44
N GLY A 168 -0.02 25.84 31.55
CA GLY A 168 1.40 25.53 31.43
C GLY A 168 1.73 24.24 30.69
N LYS A 169 0.78 23.33 30.41
CA LYS A 169 1.07 22.11 29.63
C LYS A 169 1.05 22.39 28.14
N VAL A 170 1.91 21.70 27.37
CA VAL A 170 1.91 21.77 25.92
C VAL A 170 0.91 20.76 25.38
N HIS A 171 -0.10 21.24 24.65
CA HIS A 171 -1.10 20.46 23.95
C HIS A 171 -0.82 20.46 22.45
N VAL A 172 -0.92 19.29 21.84
CA VAL A 172 -0.85 19.13 20.37
C VAL A 172 -2.16 18.55 19.91
N HIS A 173 -2.83 19.27 19.01
CA HIS A 173 -4.11 18.87 18.44
C HIS A 173 -3.96 18.64 16.94
N LEU A 174 -4.43 17.50 16.45
CA LEU A 174 -4.68 17.22 15.04
C LEU A 174 -6.12 16.72 14.95
N THR A 175 -7.04 17.57 14.49
CA THR A 175 -8.48 17.38 14.65
C THR A 175 -9.18 17.40 13.30
N SER A 176 -9.85 16.29 12.95
CA SER A 176 -10.82 16.26 11.85
C SER A 176 -12.25 16.46 12.37
N ASP A 177 -12.57 15.76 13.47
CA ASP A 177 -13.75 15.95 14.32
C ASP A 177 -13.32 15.93 15.79
N TRP A 178 -13.69 16.97 16.55
CA TRP A 178 -13.24 17.14 17.93
C TRP A 178 -13.60 15.98 18.87
N THR A 179 -14.76 15.36 18.67
CA THR A 179 -15.30 14.36 19.59
C THR A 179 -14.83 12.96 19.28
N THR A 180 -14.62 12.64 18.00
CA THR A 180 -14.48 11.26 17.54
C THR A 180 -13.29 11.01 16.62
N ASP A 181 -12.64 12.04 16.06
CA ASP A 181 -11.64 11.90 14.99
C ASP A 181 -10.51 12.92 15.17
N ALA A 182 -9.64 12.65 16.14
CA ALA A 182 -8.49 13.50 16.43
C ALA A 182 -7.33 12.73 17.10
N ILE A 183 -6.13 13.29 16.97
CA ILE A 183 -5.04 13.06 17.92
C ILE A 183 -5.00 14.27 18.84
N ARG A 184 -5.12 14.03 20.15
CA ARG A 184 -4.94 15.04 21.19
C ARG A 184 -4.02 14.49 22.25
N VAL A 185 -2.88 15.14 22.44
CA VAL A 185 -1.88 14.78 23.45
C VAL A 185 -1.52 16.01 24.25
N GLU A 186 -1.14 15.79 25.51
CA GLU A 186 -0.61 16.83 26.39
C GLU A 186 0.70 16.38 27.04
N THR A 187 1.54 17.32 27.46
CA THR A 187 2.70 17.01 28.28
C THR A 187 2.31 16.68 29.71
N GLY A 188 3.03 15.74 30.34
CA GLY A 188 2.91 15.49 31.77
C GLY A 188 3.48 16.63 32.63
N GLU A 189 4.47 17.33 32.09
CA GLU A 189 5.13 18.48 32.71
C GLU A 189 4.42 19.79 32.34
N ALA A 190 4.39 20.74 33.28
CA ALA A 190 3.86 22.08 33.07
C ALA A 190 4.99 23.12 33.10
N LEU A 191 4.93 24.09 32.20
CA LEU A 191 5.87 25.19 32.10
C LEU A 191 5.60 26.23 33.20
N ALA A 192 6.64 26.62 33.92
CA ALA A 192 6.58 27.68 34.91
C ALA A 192 6.64 29.08 34.25
N PRO A 193 6.00 30.11 34.84
CA PRO A 193 6.08 31.49 34.34
C PRO A 193 7.49 32.08 34.46
N ASN A 194 7.69 33.25 33.84
CA ASN A 194 8.88 34.10 33.92
C ASN A 194 10.18 33.48 33.38
N ARG A 195 10.07 32.56 32.41
CA ARG A 195 11.22 31.93 31.75
C ARG A 195 10.93 31.65 30.26
N TRP A 196 11.97 31.74 29.44
CA TRP A 196 11.95 31.30 28.04
C TRP A 196 12.07 29.78 27.94
N TYR A 197 11.21 29.17 27.13
CA TYR A 197 11.28 27.75 26.76
C TYR A 197 11.47 27.61 25.25
N SER A 198 12.35 26.70 24.84
CA SER A 198 12.40 26.23 23.46
C SER A 198 11.44 25.07 23.31
N LEU A 199 10.38 25.26 22.53
CA LEU A 199 9.39 24.21 22.25
C LEU A 199 9.57 23.70 20.83
N ALA A 200 9.54 22.38 20.66
CA ALA A 200 9.45 21.75 19.35
C ALA A 200 8.45 20.59 19.38
N VAL A 201 7.61 20.50 18.35
CA VAL A 201 6.63 19.45 18.17
C VAL A 201 6.89 18.79 16.82
N THR A 202 7.05 17.47 16.82
CA THR A 202 7.18 16.68 15.60
C THR A 202 5.98 15.76 15.42
N TYR A 203 5.55 15.61 14.17
CA TYR A 203 4.51 14.67 13.76
C TYR A 203 5.00 13.85 12.56
N THR A 204 4.83 12.53 12.63
CA THR A 204 5.35 11.59 11.62
C THR A 204 4.38 11.30 10.48
N GLY A 205 3.14 11.78 10.53
CA GLY A 205 2.09 11.37 9.57
C GLY A 205 1.43 10.03 9.92
N SER A 206 1.75 9.44 11.07
CA SER A 206 1.28 8.09 11.44
C SER A 206 -0.23 7.92 11.63
N ARG A 207 -0.97 9.04 11.77
CA ARG A 207 -2.38 9.09 12.21
C ARG A 207 -2.62 8.54 13.62
N MET A 208 -1.53 8.28 14.36
CA MET A 208 -1.55 7.81 15.74
C MET A 208 -0.80 8.77 16.67
N ALA A 209 -1.20 8.79 17.94
CA ALA A 209 -0.59 9.63 18.96
C ALA A 209 0.89 9.28 19.20
N GLU A 210 1.31 8.04 18.97
CA GLU A 210 2.72 7.63 19.02
C GLU A 210 3.62 8.38 18.02
N GLY A 211 3.01 8.88 16.93
CA GLY A 211 3.69 9.68 15.94
C GLY A 211 3.89 11.13 16.32
N VAL A 212 3.35 11.58 17.45
CA VAL A 212 3.56 12.92 17.99
C VAL A 212 4.66 12.89 19.04
N ARG A 213 5.60 13.83 18.97
CA ARG A 213 6.60 14.06 20.01
C ARG A 213 6.65 15.54 20.36
N VAL A 214 6.80 15.84 21.64
CA VAL A 214 6.99 17.21 22.15
C VAL A 214 8.33 17.27 22.85
N TYR A 215 9.07 18.34 22.61
CA TYR A 215 10.36 18.62 23.20
C TYR A 215 10.32 19.98 23.87
N ILE A 216 10.86 20.04 25.09
CA ILE A 216 10.99 21.24 25.91
C ILE A 216 12.48 21.40 26.21
N ASP A 217 13.06 22.52 25.81
CA ASP A 217 14.50 22.82 25.93
C ASP A 217 15.38 21.70 25.35
N GLY A 218 14.99 21.18 24.18
CA GLY A 218 15.69 20.12 23.48
C GLY A 218 15.46 18.71 24.03
N LYS A 219 14.77 18.56 25.18
CA LYS A 219 14.52 17.27 25.82
C LYS A 219 13.11 16.77 25.55
N ARG A 220 12.97 15.46 25.28
CA ARG A 220 11.67 14.85 25.00
C ARG A 220 10.78 14.83 26.25
N ALA A 221 9.59 15.40 26.15
CA ALA A 221 8.60 15.40 27.21
C ALA A 221 7.78 14.10 27.20
N ARG A 222 7.33 13.66 28.39
CA ARG A 222 6.35 12.58 28.52
C ARG A 222 4.98 13.08 28.06
N LEU A 223 4.29 12.29 27.24
CA LEU A 223 2.95 12.61 26.75
C LEU A 223 1.87 11.79 27.44
N ASN A 224 0.74 12.43 27.74
CA ASN A 224 -0.52 11.79 28.07
C ASN A 224 -1.43 11.88 26.85
N VAL A 225 -1.92 10.73 26.38
CA VAL A 225 -2.82 10.66 25.22
C VAL A 225 -4.25 10.86 25.69
N GLN A 226 -4.88 11.94 25.23
CA GLN A 226 -6.28 12.25 25.53
C GLN A 226 -7.24 11.60 24.52
N LEU A 227 -6.87 11.63 23.23
CA LEU A 227 -7.63 11.02 22.15
C LEU A 227 -6.67 10.57 21.04
N ASP A 228 -6.93 9.40 20.46
CA ASP A 228 -6.09 8.78 19.43
C ASP A 228 -6.96 8.01 18.43
N THR A 229 -7.66 8.78 17.60
CA THR A 229 -8.72 8.25 16.73
C THR A 229 -8.74 8.89 15.35
N LEU A 230 -7.67 9.55 14.94
CA LEU A 230 -7.59 10.31 13.69
C LEU A 230 -7.56 9.38 12.46
N TYR A 231 -8.43 9.59 11.48
CA TYR A 231 -8.39 8.85 10.21
C TYR A 231 -8.90 9.63 9.00
N ARG A 232 -9.67 10.72 9.17
CA ARG A 232 -10.13 11.52 8.03
C ARG A 232 -9.18 12.68 7.75
N PRO A 233 -8.73 12.85 6.50
CA PRO A 233 -7.97 14.03 6.10
C PRO A 233 -8.70 15.33 6.45
N PHE A 234 -7.96 16.40 6.74
CA PHE A 234 -8.53 17.72 6.98
C PHE A 234 -9.23 18.26 5.71
N ARG A 235 -8.71 17.90 4.53
CA ARG A 235 -9.21 18.28 3.19
C ARG A 235 -10.33 17.39 2.63
N ASN A 236 -10.93 16.52 3.45
CA ASN A 236 -11.89 15.53 2.95
C ASN A 236 -13.11 16.17 2.23
N ALA A 237 -13.68 15.43 1.26
CA ALA A 237 -14.85 15.79 0.43
C ALA A 237 -14.68 16.96 -0.56
N GLY A 238 -13.46 17.21 -1.06
CA GLY A 238 -13.23 18.21 -2.12
C GLY A 238 -13.36 19.68 -1.64
N GLN A 239 -13.58 19.91 -0.34
CA GLN A 239 -13.58 21.24 0.24
C GLN A 239 -12.15 21.70 0.57
N LYS A 240 -11.82 22.92 0.16
CA LYS A 240 -10.51 23.53 0.40
C LYS A 240 -10.37 23.84 1.90
N PHE A 241 -9.39 23.21 2.56
CA PHE A 241 -8.93 23.60 3.90
C PHE A 241 -8.22 24.97 3.81
N ALA A 242 -9.00 26.04 3.98
CA ALA A 242 -8.64 27.42 3.63
C ALA A 242 -8.07 28.23 4.80
N GLU A 243 -7.99 27.63 5.98
CA GLU A 243 -7.50 28.25 7.21
C GLU A 243 -6.03 28.66 7.03
N PRO A 244 -5.66 29.92 7.31
CA PRO A 244 -4.27 30.34 7.24
C PRO A 244 -3.46 29.76 8.40
N PHE A 245 -2.14 29.73 8.24
CA PHE A 245 -1.23 29.48 9.36
C PHE A 245 -1.19 30.72 10.26
N ARG A 246 -1.32 30.52 11.58
CA ARG A 246 -1.39 31.56 12.59
C ARG A 246 -0.32 31.39 13.65
N ILE A 247 0.15 32.51 14.19
CA ILE A 247 1.07 32.59 15.32
C ILE A 247 0.40 33.42 16.43
N GLY A 248 0.37 32.90 17.65
CA GLY A 248 -0.37 33.52 18.76
C GLY A 248 -1.90 33.33 18.69
N GLY A 249 -2.41 32.63 17.67
CA GLY A 249 -3.84 32.47 17.37
C GLY A 249 -4.21 31.04 16.93
N GLY A 250 -5.51 30.76 16.85
CA GLY A 250 -6.08 29.41 16.68
C GLY A 250 -6.95 28.97 17.85
N ALA A 251 -7.88 28.05 17.59
CA ALA A 251 -8.84 27.52 18.57
C ALA A 251 -9.81 28.58 19.16
N GLY A 252 -9.97 29.72 18.50
CA GLY A 252 -10.93 30.78 18.82
C GLY A 252 -10.41 31.84 19.81
N PRO A 253 -11.17 32.92 20.06
CA PRO A 253 -10.67 34.11 20.76
C PRO A 253 -10.18 33.85 22.19
N GLY A 254 -10.82 32.94 22.92
CA GLY A 254 -10.44 32.58 24.30
C GLY A 254 -9.16 31.75 24.41
N ARG A 255 -8.53 31.40 23.28
CA ARG A 255 -7.30 30.61 23.21
C ARG A 255 -6.14 31.39 22.60
N ARG A 256 -6.24 32.71 22.46
CA ARG A 256 -5.15 33.56 21.99
C ARG A 256 -4.03 33.62 23.02
N PHE A 257 -2.79 33.64 22.56
CA PHE A 257 -1.62 33.59 23.42
C PHE A 257 -1.40 34.91 24.16
N ARG A 258 -0.97 34.83 25.42
CA ARG A 258 -0.51 35.97 26.21
C ARG A 258 0.94 35.75 26.63
N GLY A 259 1.84 36.57 26.12
CA GLY A 259 3.28 36.44 26.35
C GLY A 259 4.09 36.88 25.14
N ARG A 260 5.29 36.34 24.98
CA ARG A 260 6.20 36.62 23.87
C ARG A 260 6.51 35.33 23.13
N ILE A 261 6.50 35.37 21.80
CA ILE A 261 6.91 34.26 20.93
C ILE A 261 8.07 34.75 20.08
N ASP A 262 9.08 33.89 19.94
CA ASP A 262 10.31 34.14 19.21
C ASP A 262 10.65 32.94 18.31
N ASP A 263 11.32 33.18 17.18
CA ASP A 263 11.83 32.22 16.19
C ASP A 263 10.88 31.04 15.88
N VAL A 264 9.68 31.36 15.37
CA VAL A 264 8.74 30.32 14.93
C VAL A 264 9.23 29.70 13.64
N ARG A 265 9.45 28.39 13.61
CA ARG A 265 9.88 27.66 12.42
C ARG A 265 8.94 26.51 12.11
N VAL A 266 8.73 26.27 10.82
CA VAL A 266 7.87 25.21 10.31
C VAL A 266 8.63 24.41 9.26
N TYR A 267 8.65 23.08 9.44
CA TYR A 267 9.35 22.15 8.58
C TYR A 267 8.39 21.11 7.99
N SER A 268 8.56 20.74 6.72
CA SER A 268 7.83 19.65 6.05
C SER A 268 8.47 18.27 6.27
N ARG A 269 9.09 18.10 7.44
CA ARG A 269 9.73 16.85 7.90
C ARG A 269 9.78 16.76 9.42
N VAL A 270 10.06 15.56 9.91
CA VAL A 270 10.43 15.32 11.32
C VAL A 270 11.90 15.67 11.51
N LEU A 271 12.18 16.60 12.42
CA LEU A 271 13.54 16.86 12.89
C LEU A 271 14.01 15.75 13.83
N SER A 272 15.29 15.40 13.74
CA SER A 272 15.96 14.49 14.68
C SER A 272 16.13 15.13 16.06
N GLU A 273 16.34 14.31 17.09
CA GLU A 273 16.57 14.82 18.46
C GLU A 273 17.79 15.74 18.55
N GLN A 274 18.81 15.47 17.72
CA GLN A 274 20.00 16.31 17.62
C GLN A 274 19.69 17.68 16.99
N GLU A 275 18.85 17.71 15.95
CA GLU A 275 18.36 18.96 15.33
C GLU A 275 17.52 19.78 16.28
N ILE A 276 16.68 19.12 17.08
CA ILE A 276 15.83 19.77 18.07
C ILE A 276 16.67 20.31 19.24
N SER A 277 17.65 19.54 19.71
CA SER A 277 18.58 19.99 20.76
C SER A 277 19.41 21.18 20.28
N ALA A 278 19.82 21.18 19.01
CA ALA A 278 20.47 22.33 18.40
C ALA A 278 19.56 23.56 18.39
N LEU A 279 18.28 23.45 18.01
CA LEU A 279 17.34 24.59 18.06
C LEU A 279 17.16 25.17 19.48
N ALA A 280 17.42 24.39 20.53
CA ALA A 280 17.27 24.80 21.93
C ALA A 280 18.49 25.51 22.54
N VAL A 281 19.65 25.56 21.86
CA VAL A 281 20.90 26.14 22.40
C VAL A 281 20.73 27.62 22.77
N GLY A 282 19.98 28.38 21.96
CA GLY A 282 19.60 29.77 22.23
C GLY A 282 20.74 30.79 22.31
N GLU A 283 21.98 30.37 22.07
CA GLU A 283 23.18 31.23 21.97
C GLU A 283 23.47 31.52 20.49
N SER A 284 24.04 32.70 20.20
CA SER A 284 24.47 33.02 18.84
C SER A 284 25.70 32.20 18.45
N LEU A 285 25.86 31.94 17.15
CA LEU A 285 27.03 31.21 16.62
C LEU A 285 28.35 31.90 17.01
N ASN A 286 28.35 33.22 17.12
CA ASN A 286 29.49 34.03 17.54
C ASN A 286 29.86 33.75 19.00
N THR A 287 28.86 33.68 19.90
CA THR A 287 29.08 33.33 21.31
C THR A 287 29.60 31.91 21.45
N ILE A 288 29.07 30.96 20.68
CA ILE A 288 29.55 29.58 20.66
C ILE A 288 30.99 29.52 20.13
N ALA A 289 31.30 30.26 19.06
CA ALA A 289 32.64 30.31 18.47
C ALA A 289 33.70 30.87 19.44
N ARG A 290 33.34 31.81 20.32
CA ARG A 290 34.24 32.33 21.39
C ARG A 290 34.61 31.29 22.44
N ARG A 291 33.76 30.29 22.68
CA ARG A 291 34.04 29.22 23.66
C ARG A 291 35.14 28.30 23.13
N ALA A 292 36.04 27.89 24.02
CA ALA A 292 37.02 26.84 23.71
C ALA A 292 36.29 25.57 23.26
N LYS A 293 36.80 24.90 22.22
CA LYS A 293 36.14 23.73 21.62
C LYS A 293 35.81 22.64 22.65
N SER A 294 36.70 22.41 23.63
CA SER A 294 36.51 21.44 24.73
C SER A 294 35.33 21.75 25.65
N ASN A 295 34.86 23.00 25.66
CA ASN A 295 33.78 23.48 26.54
C ASN A 295 32.45 23.63 25.78
N ARG A 296 32.41 23.31 24.48
CA ARG A 296 31.19 23.33 23.68
C ARG A 296 30.44 22.02 23.87
N THR A 297 29.14 22.11 24.00
CA THR A 297 28.23 20.97 23.98
C THR A 297 28.13 20.40 22.56
N GLN A 298 27.68 19.15 22.45
CA GLN A 298 27.47 18.52 21.13
C GLN A 298 26.48 19.29 20.26
N SER A 299 25.43 19.88 20.86
CA SER A 299 24.41 20.66 20.12
C SER A 299 24.97 21.97 19.57
N GLU A 300 25.86 22.62 20.33
CA GLU A 300 26.58 23.83 19.90
C GLU A 300 27.55 23.55 18.74
N GLU A 301 28.33 22.47 18.83
CA GLU A 301 29.21 22.06 17.71
C GLU A 301 28.41 21.73 16.45
N LEU A 302 27.24 21.12 16.61
CA LEU A 302 26.36 20.74 15.53
C LEU A 302 25.76 21.96 14.82
N GLN A 303 25.32 22.97 15.57
CA GLN A 303 24.84 24.24 15.02
C GLN A 303 25.92 24.92 14.16
N LEU A 304 27.14 25.05 14.69
CA LEU A 304 28.27 25.63 13.95
C LEU A 304 28.57 24.84 12.68
N ARG A 305 28.63 23.50 12.78
CA ARG A 305 28.92 22.62 11.65
C ARG A 305 27.87 22.75 10.54
N TRP A 306 26.58 22.75 10.88
CA TRP A 306 25.51 22.85 9.89
C TRP A 306 25.50 24.21 9.20
N TYR A 307 25.52 25.31 9.96
CA TYR A 307 25.55 26.63 9.35
C TYR A 307 26.78 26.80 8.44
N PHE A 308 27.93 26.30 8.90
CA PHE A 308 29.13 26.28 8.08
C PHE A 308 28.90 25.55 6.75
N LEU A 309 28.47 24.29 6.80
CA LEU A 309 28.28 23.47 5.59
C LEU A 309 27.20 24.01 4.64
N GLU A 310 26.18 24.69 5.15
CA GLU A 310 25.08 25.24 4.34
C GLU A 310 25.40 26.62 3.76
N ARG A 311 26.01 27.51 4.55
CA ARG A 311 26.10 28.94 4.23
C ARG A 311 27.53 29.45 4.04
N ALA A 312 28.48 28.98 4.86
CA ALA A 312 29.81 29.59 4.94
C ALA A 312 30.96 28.77 4.34
N ALA A 313 30.75 27.49 4.05
CA ALA A 313 31.78 26.63 3.51
C ALA A 313 32.19 27.05 2.08
N PRO A 314 33.42 26.69 1.65
CA PRO A 314 33.84 26.85 0.25
C PRO A 314 32.80 26.28 -0.73
N ALA A 315 32.64 26.93 -1.89
CA ALA A 315 31.57 26.61 -2.85
C ALA A 315 31.49 25.11 -3.19
N GLY A 316 32.63 24.44 -3.42
CA GLY A 316 32.66 23.00 -3.71
C GLY A 316 32.14 22.11 -2.57
N LEU A 317 32.32 22.51 -1.30
CA LEU A 317 31.78 21.81 -0.14
C LEU A 317 30.28 22.09 0.03
N ARG A 318 29.84 23.33 -0.19
CA ARG A 318 28.41 23.68 -0.16
C ARG A 318 27.61 22.93 -1.22
N VAL A 319 28.14 22.82 -2.44
CA VAL A 319 27.50 22.04 -3.52
C VAL A 319 27.44 20.55 -3.19
N ALA A 320 28.50 19.98 -2.60
CA ALA A 320 28.49 18.58 -2.19
C ALA A 320 27.49 18.32 -1.04
N TRP A 321 27.44 19.23 -0.06
CA TRP A 321 26.49 19.16 1.05
C TRP A 321 25.04 19.34 0.59
N SER A 322 24.76 20.35 -0.25
CA SER A 322 23.40 20.57 -0.78
C SER A 322 22.92 19.39 -1.60
N ARG A 323 23.81 18.75 -2.37
CA ARG A 323 23.48 17.52 -3.11
C ARG A 323 23.19 16.34 -2.18
N LEU A 324 23.95 16.17 -1.09
CA LEU A 324 23.68 15.14 -0.09
C LEU A 324 22.30 15.35 0.53
N VAL A 325 22.01 16.58 0.98
CA VAL A 325 20.73 16.97 1.55
C VAL A 325 19.58 16.71 0.56
N ALA A 326 19.74 17.08 -0.71
CA ALA A 326 18.72 16.86 -1.74
C ALA A 326 18.44 15.37 -1.99
N LEU A 327 19.46 14.52 -1.96
CA LEU A 327 19.30 13.06 -2.12
C LEU A 327 18.63 12.43 -0.92
N GLU A 328 18.97 12.85 0.29
CA GLU A 328 18.31 12.37 1.51
C GLU A 328 16.83 12.80 1.51
N GLN A 329 16.51 14.01 1.04
CA GLN A 329 15.11 14.43 0.83
C GLN A 329 14.39 13.63 -0.26
N GLU A 330 15.08 13.28 -1.35
CA GLU A 330 14.53 12.40 -2.38
C GLU A 330 14.24 11.00 -1.83
N LYS A 331 15.14 10.47 -0.99
CA LYS A 331 14.96 9.20 -0.29
C LYS A 331 13.75 9.26 0.65
N ASP A 332 13.65 10.28 1.49
CA ASP A 332 12.51 10.45 2.40
C ASP A 332 11.19 10.48 1.63
N ARG A 333 11.14 11.23 0.51
CA ARG A 333 9.94 11.30 -0.36
C ARG A 333 9.62 9.95 -1.01
N LEU A 334 10.64 9.20 -1.43
CA LEU A 334 10.47 7.87 -2.01
C LEU A 334 9.92 6.89 -0.97
N GLU A 335 10.50 6.83 0.23
CA GLU A 335 10.07 5.92 1.30
C GLU A 335 8.63 6.21 1.74
N ARG A 336 8.22 7.49 1.77
CA ARG A 336 6.83 7.88 2.03
C ARG A 336 5.85 7.45 0.92
N SER A 337 6.34 7.23 -0.30
CA SER A 337 5.50 6.76 -1.41
C SER A 337 5.28 5.25 -1.41
N PHE A 338 5.89 4.51 -0.49
CA PHE A 338 5.73 3.07 -0.43
C PHE A 338 4.29 2.73 -0.07
N PRO A 339 3.64 1.79 -0.79
CA PRO A 339 2.37 1.28 -0.33
C PRO A 339 2.61 0.56 1.00
N THR A 340 1.63 0.64 1.89
CA THR A 340 1.67 -0.07 3.16
C THR A 340 0.80 -1.32 3.07
N VAL A 341 1.07 -2.29 3.93
CA VAL A 341 0.21 -3.47 4.13
C VAL A 341 -0.06 -3.63 5.61
N MET A 342 -1.30 -3.97 5.96
CA MET A 342 -1.67 -4.29 7.33
C MET A 342 -1.01 -5.61 7.73
N VAL A 343 -0.48 -5.65 8.95
CA VAL A 343 0.10 -6.84 9.54
C VAL A 343 -0.47 -7.04 10.93
N MET A 344 -0.52 -8.28 11.37
CA MET A 344 -0.85 -8.56 12.76
C MET A 344 0.43 -8.50 13.61
N ALA A 345 0.43 -7.69 14.67
CA ALA A 345 1.49 -7.63 15.67
C ALA A 345 1.04 -8.26 16.99
N GLU A 346 1.95 -8.86 17.74
CA GLU A 346 1.69 -9.30 19.12
C GLU A 346 1.48 -8.09 20.02
N SER A 347 0.54 -8.18 20.96
CA SER A 347 0.40 -7.15 21.99
C SER A 347 1.56 -7.23 22.99
N GLU A 348 2.05 -6.08 23.46
CA GLU A 348 3.10 -6.00 24.51
C GLU A 348 2.65 -6.69 25.80
N THR A 349 1.37 -6.56 26.14
CA THR A 349 0.76 -7.24 27.28
C THR A 349 -0.18 -8.33 26.78
N PRO A 350 0.12 -9.62 27.04
CA PRO A 350 -0.74 -10.72 26.63
C PRO A 350 -2.16 -10.57 27.15
N LYS A 351 -3.15 -10.74 26.27
CA LYS A 351 -4.57 -10.74 26.66
C LYS A 351 -4.97 -12.09 27.23
N ASP A 352 -5.73 -12.05 28.31
CA ASP A 352 -6.38 -13.24 28.84
C ASP A 352 -7.39 -13.79 27.83
N THR A 353 -7.38 -15.12 27.66
CA THR A 353 -8.29 -15.83 26.76
C THR A 353 -9.09 -16.84 27.55
N PHE A 354 -10.38 -16.96 27.24
CA PHE A 354 -11.31 -17.83 27.95
C PHE A 354 -12.05 -18.73 26.95
N LEU A 355 -12.38 -19.95 27.39
CA LEU A 355 -13.35 -20.80 26.71
C LEU A 355 -14.73 -20.18 26.87
N LEU A 356 -15.45 -19.93 25.77
CA LEU A 356 -16.76 -19.30 25.82
C LEU A 356 -17.86 -20.34 25.96
N ASN A 357 -18.74 -20.17 26.96
CA ASN A 357 -19.86 -21.09 27.18
C ASN A 357 -20.83 -21.02 26.00
N ARG A 358 -20.89 -22.11 25.21
CA ARG A 358 -21.65 -22.20 23.95
C ARG A 358 -21.25 -21.14 22.91
N GLY A 359 -20.01 -20.63 22.99
CA GLY A 359 -19.52 -19.59 22.07
C GLY A 359 -20.05 -18.17 22.33
N ALA A 360 -20.80 -17.95 23.42
CA ALA A 360 -21.32 -16.62 23.76
C ALA A 360 -20.20 -15.69 24.27
N TYR A 361 -19.98 -14.57 23.58
CA TYR A 361 -18.87 -13.65 23.84
C TYR A 361 -18.91 -13.00 25.25
N ASP A 362 -20.09 -12.92 25.85
CA ASP A 362 -20.36 -12.34 27.16
C ASP A 362 -20.35 -13.37 28.30
N LYS A 363 -20.12 -14.66 27.99
CA LYS A 363 -20.08 -15.76 28.97
C LYS A 363 -18.72 -16.45 28.99
N PRO A 364 -17.67 -15.78 29.49
CA PRO A 364 -16.37 -16.40 29.67
C PRO A 364 -16.45 -17.55 30.70
N GLY A 365 -15.86 -18.68 30.36
CA GLY A 365 -15.65 -19.82 31.23
C GLY A 365 -14.19 -19.90 31.67
N GLU A 366 -13.58 -21.08 31.51
CA GLU A 366 -12.20 -21.36 31.93
C GLU A 366 -11.18 -20.54 31.14
N LYS A 367 -10.16 -20.00 31.83
CA LYS A 367 -9.01 -19.33 31.20
C LYS A 367 -8.11 -20.35 30.51
N VAL A 368 -7.76 -20.10 29.26
CA VAL A 368 -6.93 -20.99 28.44
C VAL A 368 -5.68 -20.28 27.95
N GLN A 369 -4.64 -21.06 27.64
CA GLN A 369 -3.37 -20.57 27.10
C GLN A 369 -3.18 -21.02 25.64
N PRO A 370 -2.29 -20.36 24.87
CA PRO A 370 -1.90 -20.86 23.56
C PRO A 370 -1.25 -22.25 23.65
N GLY A 371 -1.63 -23.15 22.76
CA GLY A 371 -1.10 -24.51 22.69
C GLY A 371 -1.52 -25.23 21.42
N THR A 372 -0.80 -26.30 21.07
CA THR A 372 -1.10 -27.17 19.92
C THR A 372 -2.06 -28.30 20.33
N PRO A 373 -2.84 -28.89 19.39
CA PRO A 373 -3.67 -30.05 19.70
C PRO A 373 -2.81 -31.21 20.22
N ALA A 374 -3.22 -31.86 21.32
CA ALA A 374 -2.44 -32.91 21.98
C ALA A 374 -2.21 -34.17 21.11
N VAL A 375 -3.04 -34.38 20.08
CA VAL A 375 -2.90 -35.47 19.09
C VAL A 375 -1.79 -35.20 18.07
N LEU A 376 -1.32 -33.96 17.98
CA LEU A 376 -0.23 -33.54 17.10
C LEU A 376 1.05 -33.30 17.92
N PRO A 377 2.23 -33.24 17.26
CA PRO A 377 3.48 -32.94 17.96
C PRO A 377 3.38 -31.66 18.81
N PRO A 378 3.98 -31.62 20.01
CA PRO A 378 4.01 -30.41 20.81
C PRO A 378 4.85 -29.32 20.13
N LEU A 379 4.75 -28.09 20.65
CA LEU A 379 5.65 -27.01 20.25
C LEU A 379 7.11 -27.37 20.63
N PRO A 380 8.11 -27.16 19.75
CA PRO A 380 9.50 -27.45 20.08
C PRO A 380 9.99 -26.71 21.32
N ALA A 381 10.89 -27.34 22.07
CA ALA A 381 11.47 -26.71 23.26
C ALA A 381 12.17 -25.39 22.91
N GLY A 382 11.89 -24.33 23.69
CA GLY A 382 12.44 -22.99 23.47
C GLY A 382 11.78 -22.18 22.33
N ALA A 383 10.83 -22.75 21.60
CA ALA A 383 10.05 -21.99 20.63
C ALA A 383 9.15 -20.97 21.36
N PRO A 384 9.00 -19.75 20.82
CA PRO A 384 8.13 -18.75 21.43
C PRO A 384 6.67 -19.21 21.37
N ASN A 385 5.96 -19.22 22.49
CA ASN A 385 4.55 -19.64 22.52
C ASN A 385 3.60 -18.50 22.09
N ASN A 386 3.79 -18.01 20.86
CA ASN A 386 3.03 -16.95 20.22
C ASN A 386 2.74 -17.30 18.75
N ARG A 387 2.16 -16.39 17.96
CA ARG A 387 1.82 -16.70 16.56
C ARG A 387 3.02 -17.03 15.68
N LEU A 388 4.19 -16.43 15.93
CA LEU A 388 5.38 -16.73 15.16
C LEU A 388 5.86 -18.15 15.43
N GLY A 389 5.89 -18.59 16.70
CA GLY A 389 6.22 -19.97 17.03
C GLY A 389 5.20 -20.96 16.50
N PHE A 390 3.90 -20.63 16.59
CA PHE A 390 2.84 -21.45 16.00
C PHE A 390 2.97 -21.56 14.47
N ALA A 391 3.27 -20.46 13.78
CA ALA A 391 3.49 -20.48 12.33
C ALA A 391 4.70 -21.34 11.94
N ARG A 392 5.80 -21.27 12.70
CA ARG A 392 6.97 -22.14 12.50
C ARG A 392 6.63 -23.61 12.75
N TRP A 393 5.83 -23.92 13.76
CA TRP A 393 5.36 -25.28 14.06
C TRP A 393 4.43 -25.84 12.97
N ILE A 394 3.58 -25.00 12.35
CA ILE A 394 2.73 -25.43 11.23
C ILE A 394 3.58 -25.96 10.08
N VAL A 395 4.66 -25.27 9.71
CA VAL A 395 5.51 -25.64 8.58
C VAL A 395 6.72 -26.50 8.98
N ASP A 396 6.75 -26.98 10.22
CA ASP A 396 7.84 -27.82 10.72
C ASP A 396 7.81 -29.19 10.00
N PRO A 397 8.97 -29.73 9.56
CA PRO A 397 9.04 -31.05 8.94
C PRO A 397 8.47 -32.20 9.79
N ALA A 398 8.46 -32.07 11.11
CA ALA A 398 7.86 -33.05 12.02
C ALA A 398 6.31 -32.95 12.07
N ASN A 399 5.72 -31.88 11.52
CA ASN A 399 4.27 -31.75 11.42
C ASN A 399 3.73 -32.65 10.29
N PRO A 400 2.87 -33.65 10.59
CA PRO A 400 2.44 -34.61 9.58
C PRO A 400 1.40 -34.05 8.60
N LEU A 401 0.70 -32.96 8.91
CA LEU A 401 -0.50 -32.58 8.14
C LEU A 401 -0.22 -31.52 7.07
N THR A 402 0.56 -30.50 7.38
CA THR A 402 0.66 -29.29 6.55
C THR A 402 1.09 -29.59 5.12
N ALA A 403 2.16 -30.37 4.95
CA ALA A 403 2.65 -30.72 3.62
C ALA A 403 1.62 -31.57 2.85
N ARG A 404 0.99 -32.56 3.50
CA ARG A 404 -0.05 -33.42 2.88
C ARG A 404 -1.25 -32.60 2.40
N VAL A 405 -1.73 -31.67 3.22
CA VAL A 405 -2.86 -30.78 2.85
C VAL A 405 -2.49 -29.88 1.67
N VAL A 406 -1.30 -29.27 1.68
CA VAL A 406 -0.85 -28.38 0.60
C VAL A 406 -0.65 -29.14 -0.71
N VAL A 407 0.04 -30.28 -0.67
CA VAL A 407 0.23 -31.15 -1.85
C VAL A 407 -1.11 -31.61 -2.42
N ASN A 408 -2.05 -32.02 -1.56
CA ASN A 408 -3.36 -32.47 -2.02
C ASN A 408 -4.16 -31.35 -2.72
N ARG A 409 -4.03 -30.09 -2.26
CA ARG A 409 -4.60 -28.92 -2.95
C ARG A 409 -3.97 -28.69 -4.32
N PHE A 410 -2.65 -28.77 -4.43
CA PHE A 410 -1.97 -28.66 -5.72
C PHE A 410 -2.34 -29.81 -6.66
N TRP A 411 -2.48 -31.02 -6.14
CA TRP A 411 -2.98 -32.16 -6.88
C TRP A 411 -4.39 -31.90 -7.41
N GLN A 412 -5.31 -31.44 -6.55
CA GLN A 412 -6.68 -31.07 -6.95
C GLN A 412 -6.69 -30.01 -8.06
N MET A 413 -5.82 -29.00 -8.01
CA MET A 413 -5.74 -27.98 -9.07
C MET A 413 -5.38 -28.58 -10.43
N HIS A 414 -4.63 -29.68 -10.46
CA HIS A 414 -4.21 -30.34 -11.71
C HIS A 414 -5.15 -31.42 -12.18
N PHE A 415 -5.63 -32.26 -11.26
CA PHE A 415 -6.43 -33.45 -11.56
C PHE A 415 -7.93 -33.25 -11.32
N GLY A 416 -8.33 -32.09 -10.81
CA GLY A 416 -9.72 -31.74 -10.54
C GLY A 416 -10.20 -32.24 -9.17
N THR A 417 -9.75 -33.42 -8.77
CA THR A 417 -10.03 -34.06 -7.47
C THR A 417 -8.71 -34.31 -6.74
N GLY A 418 -8.63 -33.96 -5.46
CA GLY A 418 -7.47 -34.27 -4.62
C GLY A 418 -7.31 -35.78 -4.39
N LEU A 419 -6.10 -36.23 -4.03
CA LEU A 419 -5.88 -37.60 -3.54
C LEU A 419 -6.82 -37.91 -2.36
N VAL A 420 -6.93 -36.97 -1.43
CA VAL A 420 -8.05 -36.86 -0.47
C VAL A 420 -9.13 -35.98 -1.12
N LYS A 421 -10.32 -36.53 -1.35
CA LYS A 421 -11.42 -35.82 -2.05
C LYS A 421 -11.99 -34.67 -1.21
N THR A 422 -12.08 -34.87 0.11
CA THR A 422 -12.52 -33.86 1.09
C THR A 422 -11.35 -32.95 1.45
N VAL A 423 -10.99 -32.04 0.54
CA VAL A 423 -9.79 -31.19 0.69
C VAL A 423 -9.86 -30.25 1.91
N GLU A 424 -11.08 -29.98 2.38
CA GLU A 424 -11.42 -29.26 3.59
C GLU A 424 -11.32 -30.09 4.89
N ASP A 425 -11.30 -31.43 4.81
CA ASP A 425 -11.29 -32.32 5.97
C ASP A 425 -10.37 -33.53 5.77
N PHE A 426 -9.24 -33.52 6.49
CA PHE A 426 -8.26 -34.60 6.59
C PHE A 426 -8.45 -35.46 7.86
N GLY A 427 -9.50 -35.21 8.63
CA GLY A 427 -9.85 -35.94 9.83
C GLY A 427 -10.67 -37.20 9.54
N VAL A 428 -11.20 -37.80 10.61
CA VAL A 428 -11.95 -39.06 10.57
C VAL A 428 -13.31 -38.95 9.85
N GLN A 429 -13.80 -37.74 9.63
CA GLN A 429 -15.02 -37.48 8.86
C GLN A 429 -14.75 -37.22 7.37
N GLY A 430 -13.47 -37.08 7.00
CA GLY A 430 -13.01 -36.96 5.62
C GLY A 430 -12.87 -38.31 4.91
N GLU A 431 -12.64 -38.25 3.61
CA GLU A 431 -12.35 -39.42 2.79
C GLU A 431 -10.88 -39.83 2.92
N TRP A 432 -10.60 -41.14 2.90
CA TRP A 432 -9.23 -41.63 2.83
C TRP A 432 -8.55 -41.25 1.50
N PRO A 433 -7.23 -41.01 1.50
CA PRO A 433 -6.49 -40.78 0.27
C PRO A 433 -6.62 -41.96 -0.68
N SER A 434 -6.90 -41.71 -1.97
CA SER A 434 -6.95 -42.78 -2.98
C SER A 434 -5.60 -43.47 -3.15
N HIS A 435 -4.51 -42.74 -2.97
CA HIS A 435 -3.12 -43.22 -3.06
C HIS A 435 -2.30 -42.68 -1.87
N PRO A 436 -2.36 -43.32 -0.68
CA PRO A 436 -1.70 -42.82 0.53
C PRO A 436 -0.18 -42.69 0.40
N GLU A 437 0.48 -43.69 -0.18
CA GLU A 437 1.95 -43.69 -0.34
C GLU A 437 2.41 -42.58 -1.29
N LEU A 438 1.63 -42.29 -2.34
CA LEU A 438 1.91 -41.19 -3.26
C LEU A 438 1.77 -39.83 -2.57
N LEU A 439 0.72 -39.65 -1.76
CA LEU A 439 0.53 -38.43 -0.98
C LEU A 439 1.70 -38.20 -0.02
N ASP A 440 2.13 -39.24 0.68
CA ASP A 440 3.24 -39.18 1.62
C ASP A 440 4.57 -38.88 0.91
N TRP A 441 4.82 -39.53 -0.22
CA TRP A 441 6.01 -39.27 -1.02
C TRP A 441 6.05 -37.83 -1.53
N LEU A 442 4.96 -37.32 -2.13
CA LEU A 442 4.89 -35.94 -2.58
C LEU A 442 5.03 -34.93 -1.44
N ALA A 443 4.42 -35.20 -0.29
CA ALA A 443 4.51 -34.33 0.89
C ALA A 443 5.95 -34.25 1.43
N THR A 444 6.64 -35.39 1.54
CA THR A 444 8.04 -35.41 1.99
C THR A 444 8.98 -34.77 0.97
N GLU A 445 8.74 -34.97 -0.33
CA GLU A 445 9.51 -34.32 -1.39
C GLU A 445 9.33 -32.79 -1.38
N PHE A 446 8.11 -32.33 -1.15
CA PHE A 446 7.83 -30.90 -1.04
C PHE A 446 8.60 -30.25 0.11
N VAL A 447 8.65 -30.90 1.29
CA VAL A 447 9.46 -30.43 2.42
C VAL A 447 10.96 -30.47 2.10
N ARG A 448 11.47 -31.56 1.50
CA ARG A 448 12.89 -31.71 1.12
C ARG A 448 13.36 -30.65 0.12
N SER A 449 12.48 -30.22 -0.78
CA SER A 449 12.76 -29.15 -1.73
C SER A 449 12.87 -27.76 -1.10
N GLY A 450 12.61 -27.63 0.21
CA GLY A 450 12.53 -26.33 0.89
C GLY A 450 11.22 -25.61 0.61
N TRP A 451 10.12 -26.35 0.43
CA TRP A 451 8.80 -25.82 0.07
C TRP A 451 8.76 -25.14 -1.31
N ASP A 452 9.55 -25.63 -2.27
CA ASP A 452 9.56 -25.09 -3.64
C ASP A 452 8.29 -25.51 -4.40
N VAL A 453 7.33 -24.58 -4.45
CA VAL A 453 6.07 -24.75 -5.15
C VAL A 453 6.29 -25.03 -6.64
N LYS A 454 7.26 -24.38 -7.31
CA LYS A 454 7.49 -24.58 -8.74
C LYS A 454 8.08 -25.96 -9.03
N ALA A 455 9.00 -26.43 -8.17
CA ALA A 455 9.57 -27.77 -8.29
C ALA A 455 8.48 -28.85 -8.16
N LEU A 456 7.62 -28.75 -7.15
CA LEU A 456 6.50 -29.69 -6.97
C LEU A 456 5.50 -29.64 -8.14
N GLN A 457 5.14 -28.44 -8.59
CA GLN A 457 4.24 -28.26 -9.73
C GLN A 457 4.82 -28.89 -10.99
N LYS A 458 6.10 -28.67 -11.27
CA LYS A 458 6.84 -29.30 -12.38
C LYS A 458 6.83 -30.83 -12.24
N LEU A 459 7.10 -31.36 -11.05
CA LEU A 459 7.09 -32.79 -10.77
C LEU A 459 5.73 -33.42 -11.13
N ILE A 460 4.64 -32.79 -10.70
CA ILE A 460 3.27 -33.25 -11.01
C ILE A 460 3.00 -33.21 -12.53
N VAL A 461 3.22 -32.06 -13.19
CA VAL A 461 2.84 -31.91 -14.61
C VAL A 461 3.75 -32.65 -15.59
N THR A 462 4.95 -33.05 -15.15
CA THR A 462 5.87 -33.89 -15.94
C THR A 462 5.73 -35.38 -15.63
N SER A 463 4.87 -35.75 -14.66
CA SER A 463 4.61 -37.16 -14.34
C SER A 463 3.99 -37.91 -15.53
N ALA A 464 4.15 -39.24 -15.53
CA ALA A 464 3.45 -40.09 -16.50
C ALA A 464 1.93 -39.97 -16.31
N ALA A 465 1.45 -39.93 -15.06
CA ALA A 465 0.04 -39.85 -14.71
C ALA A 465 -0.66 -38.60 -15.29
N TYR A 466 -0.02 -37.43 -15.19
CA TYR A 466 -0.58 -36.19 -15.71
C TYR A 466 -0.57 -36.13 -17.24
N ARG A 467 0.45 -36.72 -17.88
CA ARG A 467 0.64 -36.70 -19.34
C ARG A 467 -0.14 -37.80 -20.08
N GLN A 468 -1.00 -38.56 -19.38
CA GLN A 468 -1.90 -39.52 -20.02
C GLN A 468 -2.90 -38.80 -20.93
N SER A 469 -3.36 -39.50 -21.97
CA SER A 469 -4.50 -39.02 -22.78
C SER A 469 -5.75 -38.93 -21.92
N SER A 470 -6.53 -37.86 -22.08
CA SER A 470 -7.86 -37.70 -21.49
C SER A 470 -8.95 -38.50 -22.22
N GLU A 471 -8.64 -39.07 -23.39
CA GLU A 471 -9.53 -39.95 -24.14
C GLU A 471 -9.89 -41.21 -23.32
N ALA A 472 -11.18 -41.52 -23.25
CA ALA A 472 -11.68 -42.60 -22.41
C ALA A 472 -12.82 -43.37 -23.08
N THR A 473 -12.78 -44.69 -22.97
CA THR A 473 -13.91 -45.54 -23.38
C THR A 473 -15.07 -45.41 -22.38
N ARG A 474 -16.27 -45.77 -22.82
CA ARG A 474 -17.47 -45.78 -21.95
C ARG A 474 -17.26 -46.67 -20.72
N ASP A 475 -16.62 -47.83 -20.89
CA ASP A 475 -16.30 -48.74 -19.78
C ASP A 475 -15.36 -48.10 -18.76
N LEU A 476 -14.35 -47.35 -19.23
CA LEU A 476 -13.41 -46.65 -18.34
C LEU A 476 -14.11 -45.54 -17.55
N LEU A 477 -14.98 -44.77 -18.22
CA LEU A 477 -15.78 -43.72 -17.57
C LEU A 477 -16.76 -44.30 -16.53
N GLN A 478 -17.31 -45.49 -16.77
CA GLN A 478 -18.20 -46.14 -15.81
C GLN A 478 -17.45 -46.68 -14.59
N ARG A 479 -16.24 -47.22 -14.79
CA ARG A 479 -15.41 -47.77 -13.70
C ARG A 479 -14.73 -46.70 -12.85
N ASP A 480 -14.32 -45.60 -13.47
CA ASP A 480 -13.63 -44.50 -12.79
C ASP A 480 -14.20 -43.13 -13.21
N PRO A 481 -15.46 -42.81 -12.86
CA PRO A 481 -16.13 -41.60 -13.32
C PRO A 481 -15.43 -40.31 -12.86
N GLU A 482 -14.84 -40.33 -11.67
CA GLU A 482 -14.16 -39.16 -11.06
C GLU A 482 -12.64 -39.14 -11.28
N ASN A 483 -12.11 -40.07 -12.10
CA ASN A 483 -10.67 -40.26 -12.33
C ASN A 483 -9.85 -40.48 -11.04
N ARG A 484 -10.43 -41.16 -10.04
CA ARG A 484 -9.82 -41.45 -8.73
C ARG A 484 -8.70 -42.46 -8.84
N LEU A 485 -8.76 -43.37 -9.83
CA LEU A 485 -7.73 -44.36 -10.12
C LEU A 485 -6.65 -43.83 -11.06
N LEU A 486 -6.79 -42.56 -11.51
CA LEU A 486 -5.87 -41.92 -12.45
C LEU A 486 -5.71 -42.71 -13.76
N ALA A 487 -6.79 -43.33 -14.22
CA ALA A 487 -6.78 -44.21 -15.38
C ALA A 487 -6.71 -43.46 -16.72
N ARG A 488 -6.83 -42.13 -16.69
CA ARG A 488 -6.74 -41.21 -17.84
C ARG A 488 -6.20 -39.85 -17.42
N GLY A 489 -5.86 -39.03 -18.41
CA GLY A 489 -5.52 -37.61 -18.23
C GLY A 489 -6.67 -36.81 -17.63
N PRO A 490 -6.38 -35.71 -16.92
CA PRO A 490 -7.42 -34.89 -16.31
C PRO A 490 -8.21 -34.09 -17.37
N ARG A 491 -9.54 -34.25 -17.38
CA ARG A 491 -10.45 -33.45 -18.23
C ARG A 491 -11.48 -32.70 -17.40
N PHE A 492 -11.41 -31.36 -17.37
CA PHE A 492 -12.43 -30.51 -16.72
C PHE A 492 -12.33 -29.04 -17.13
N ARG A 493 -13.45 -28.31 -17.00
CA ARG A 493 -13.54 -26.87 -17.31
C ARG A 493 -12.53 -26.05 -16.50
N LEU A 494 -11.87 -25.12 -17.16
CA LEU A 494 -10.96 -24.14 -16.56
C LEU A 494 -11.69 -23.20 -15.60
N PRO A 495 -11.03 -22.70 -14.53
CA PRO A 495 -11.56 -21.64 -13.68
C PRO A 495 -11.87 -20.36 -14.48
N ALA A 496 -12.79 -19.56 -13.97
CA ALA A 496 -13.25 -18.32 -14.62
C ALA A 496 -12.11 -17.38 -15.04
N GLU A 497 -11.12 -17.21 -14.17
CA GLU A 497 -9.95 -16.37 -14.39
C GLU A 497 -9.11 -16.88 -15.57
N MET A 498 -8.96 -18.21 -15.67
CA MET A 498 -8.18 -18.83 -16.74
C MET A 498 -8.91 -18.76 -18.09
N ILE A 499 -10.23 -18.94 -18.10
CA ILE A 499 -11.04 -18.79 -19.33
C ILE A 499 -10.85 -17.39 -19.93
N ARG A 500 -10.96 -16.34 -19.10
CA ARG A 500 -10.72 -14.97 -19.55
C ARG A 500 -9.27 -14.73 -19.96
N ASP A 501 -8.32 -15.12 -19.10
CA ASP A 501 -6.89 -14.84 -19.34
C ASP A 501 -6.38 -15.58 -20.59
N GLN A 502 -6.88 -16.78 -20.87
CA GLN A 502 -6.57 -17.53 -22.08
C GLN A 502 -7.11 -16.82 -23.33
N ALA A 503 -8.37 -16.37 -23.33
CA ALA A 503 -8.94 -15.63 -24.46
C ALA A 503 -8.12 -14.37 -24.78
N LEU A 504 -7.68 -13.63 -23.74
CA LEU A 504 -6.81 -12.47 -23.90
C LEU A 504 -5.41 -12.84 -24.37
N PHE A 505 -4.87 -13.97 -23.93
CA PHE A 505 -3.55 -14.43 -24.32
C PHE A 505 -3.50 -14.85 -25.79
N VAL A 506 -4.44 -15.70 -26.23
CA VAL A 506 -4.48 -16.18 -27.62
C VAL A 506 -4.82 -15.05 -28.60
N SER A 507 -5.61 -14.05 -28.19
CA SER A 507 -5.88 -12.86 -29.00
C SER A 507 -4.70 -11.88 -29.06
N GLY A 508 -3.72 -12.00 -28.15
CA GLY A 508 -2.59 -11.07 -28.03
C GLY A 508 -2.93 -9.76 -27.29
N LEU A 509 -4.08 -9.70 -26.60
CA LEU A 509 -4.50 -8.54 -25.81
C LEU A 509 -3.93 -8.56 -24.38
N LEU A 510 -3.55 -9.72 -23.84
CA LEU A 510 -3.18 -9.87 -22.44
C LEU A 510 -2.00 -8.95 -22.05
N ALA A 511 -2.23 -8.08 -21.06
CA ALA A 511 -1.18 -7.28 -20.45
C ALA A 511 -0.54 -8.01 -19.26
N GLU A 512 0.71 -8.45 -19.42
CA GLU A 512 1.44 -9.27 -18.44
C GLU A 512 2.12 -8.48 -17.30
N LYS A 513 1.74 -7.22 -17.09
CA LYS A 513 2.29 -6.40 -16.00
C LYS A 513 1.99 -7.00 -14.63
N ILE A 514 3.04 -7.27 -13.85
CA ILE A 514 2.96 -7.79 -12.48
C ILE A 514 2.93 -6.64 -11.46
N GLY A 515 2.07 -6.73 -10.44
CA GLY A 515 1.94 -5.75 -9.35
C GLY A 515 1.11 -4.52 -9.72
N GLY A 516 1.05 -3.53 -8.82
CA GLY A 516 0.23 -2.33 -9.00
C GLY A 516 -1.25 -2.49 -8.59
N PRO A 517 -2.06 -1.43 -8.73
CA PRO A 517 -3.45 -1.41 -8.27
C PRO A 517 -4.33 -2.38 -9.05
N SER A 518 -5.48 -2.73 -8.46
CA SER A 518 -6.54 -3.45 -9.15
C SER A 518 -7.11 -2.63 -10.31
N VAL A 519 -7.60 -3.34 -11.33
CA VAL A 519 -8.22 -2.77 -12.53
C VAL A 519 -9.69 -3.15 -12.61
N LYS A 520 -10.44 -2.41 -13.42
CA LYS A 520 -11.88 -2.55 -13.61
C LYS A 520 -12.16 -2.87 -15.08
N PRO A 521 -12.16 -4.16 -15.49
CA PRO A 521 -12.46 -4.58 -16.86
C PRO A 521 -13.90 -4.25 -17.31
N TYR A 522 -14.32 -4.73 -18.47
CA TYR A 522 -15.72 -4.59 -18.89
C TYR A 522 -16.69 -5.15 -17.84
N GLN A 523 -17.76 -4.40 -17.61
CA GLN A 523 -18.89 -4.79 -16.78
C GLN A 523 -20.16 -4.12 -17.35
N PRO A 524 -21.35 -4.76 -17.25
CA PRO A 524 -22.60 -4.10 -17.56
C PRO A 524 -22.78 -2.79 -16.75
N PRO A 525 -23.38 -1.74 -17.35
CA PRO A 525 -23.60 -0.49 -16.66
C PRO A 525 -24.54 -0.69 -15.44
N ASP A 526 -24.49 0.27 -14.53
CA ASP A 526 -25.47 0.45 -13.44
C ASP A 526 -25.52 -0.61 -12.33
N LEU A 527 -24.71 -1.67 -12.41
CA LEU A 527 -24.64 -2.70 -11.35
C LEU A 527 -24.25 -2.15 -9.97
N TRP A 528 -23.56 -1.01 -9.91
CA TRP A 528 -23.14 -0.41 -8.64
C TRP A 528 -24.14 0.60 -8.07
N LYS A 529 -25.12 1.06 -8.86
CA LYS A 529 -26.09 2.10 -8.45
C LYS A 529 -27.06 1.63 -7.37
N GLU A 530 -27.39 0.34 -7.33
CA GLU A 530 -28.42 -0.20 -6.43
C GLU A 530 -27.90 -0.57 -5.03
N THR A 531 -26.58 -0.75 -4.85
CA THR A 531 -26.01 -1.38 -3.63
C THR A 531 -24.94 -0.53 -2.92
N SER A 532 -24.74 0.73 -3.30
CA SER A 532 -23.74 1.59 -2.67
C SER A 532 -24.38 2.51 -1.64
N MET A 533 -24.05 2.33 -0.35
CA MET A 533 -24.37 3.31 0.69
C MET A 533 -23.55 4.62 0.55
N GLN A 534 -22.84 4.83 -0.57
CA GLN A 534 -21.93 5.95 -0.89
C GLN A 534 -21.75 6.13 -2.41
N ASP A 535 -21.26 7.29 -2.85
CA ASP A 535 -20.89 7.69 -4.23
C ASP A 535 -19.70 6.90 -4.82
N MET A 536 -19.76 5.56 -4.85
CA MET A 536 -18.75 4.74 -5.51
C MET A 536 -19.23 4.34 -6.91
N GLU A 537 -18.62 4.94 -7.94
CA GLU A 537 -18.91 4.64 -9.34
C GLU A 537 -17.93 3.61 -9.93
N TYR A 538 -18.44 2.79 -10.85
CA TYR A 538 -17.61 1.86 -11.63
C TYR A 538 -16.99 2.58 -12.83
N GLU A 539 -15.80 3.12 -12.62
CA GLU A 539 -14.98 3.66 -13.72
C GLU A 539 -14.22 2.55 -14.43
N GLN A 540 -14.67 2.17 -15.63
CA GLN A 540 -14.00 1.16 -16.45
C GLN A 540 -12.56 1.59 -16.77
N SER A 541 -11.61 0.67 -16.58
CA SER A 541 -10.22 0.83 -17.01
C SER A 541 -10.12 0.91 -18.54
N ARG A 542 -9.04 1.55 -19.03
CA ARG A 542 -8.78 1.77 -20.45
C ARG A 542 -7.37 1.31 -20.81
N GLY A 543 -7.11 1.12 -22.10
CA GLY A 543 -5.80 0.72 -22.60
C GLY A 543 -5.32 -0.61 -22.01
N PRO A 544 -4.02 -0.80 -21.74
CA PRO A 544 -3.50 -2.07 -21.23
C PRO A 544 -4.13 -2.54 -19.90
N ASP A 545 -4.63 -1.62 -19.08
CA ASP A 545 -5.24 -1.95 -17.79
C ASP A 545 -6.56 -2.72 -17.94
N LEU A 546 -7.26 -2.55 -19.07
CA LEU A 546 -8.49 -3.28 -19.41
C LEU A 546 -8.25 -4.79 -19.64
N TYR A 547 -7.03 -5.14 -20.06
CA TYR A 547 -6.64 -6.48 -20.48
C TYR A 547 -5.63 -7.15 -19.54
N ARG A 548 -5.50 -6.66 -18.29
CA ARG A 548 -4.64 -7.33 -17.32
C ARG A 548 -5.21 -8.70 -16.94
N ARG A 549 -4.30 -9.56 -16.46
CA ARG A 549 -4.64 -10.84 -15.83
C ARG A 549 -5.74 -10.67 -14.82
N SER A 550 -6.66 -11.62 -14.81
CA SER A 550 -7.86 -11.64 -13.98
C SER A 550 -7.55 -11.55 -12.48
N LEU A 551 -6.33 -11.98 -12.08
CA LEU A 551 -5.75 -11.76 -10.75
C LEU A 551 -5.83 -10.30 -10.25
N TYR A 552 -5.73 -9.31 -11.15
CA TYR A 552 -5.78 -7.90 -10.82
C TYR A 552 -7.18 -7.29 -10.91
N THR A 553 -8.20 -8.07 -11.23
CA THR A 553 -9.58 -7.58 -11.32
C THR A 553 -10.08 -7.12 -9.96
N PHE A 554 -10.66 -5.92 -9.90
CA PHE A 554 -11.26 -5.39 -8.70
C PHE A 554 -12.49 -6.21 -8.30
N TRP A 555 -12.51 -6.68 -7.05
CA TRP A 555 -13.64 -7.39 -6.45
C TRP A 555 -14.28 -6.53 -5.38
N LYS A 556 -15.52 -6.06 -5.62
CA LYS A 556 -16.35 -5.49 -4.56
C LYS A 556 -17.01 -6.66 -3.83
N ARG A 557 -16.91 -6.72 -2.51
CA ARG A 557 -17.47 -7.84 -1.71
C ARG A 557 -18.95 -8.12 -1.99
N THR A 558 -19.74 -7.08 -2.28
CA THR A 558 -21.17 -7.19 -2.57
C THR A 558 -21.51 -7.33 -4.07
N ILE A 559 -20.54 -7.06 -4.96
CA ILE A 559 -20.72 -7.09 -6.42
C ILE A 559 -19.43 -7.62 -7.05
N ALA A 560 -19.35 -8.94 -7.20
CA ALA A 560 -18.25 -9.59 -7.89
C ALA A 560 -18.34 -9.38 -9.42
N PRO A 561 -17.24 -9.58 -10.18
CA PRO A 561 -17.24 -9.52 -11.63
C PRO A 561 -18.27 -10.50 -12.23
N PRO A 562 -19.31 -10.01 -12.94
CA PRO A 562 -20.46 -10.84 -13.33
C PRO A 562 -20.11 -12.05 -14.18
N MET A 563 -19.21 -11.87 -15.16
CA MET A 563 -18.73 -12.97 -16.00
C MET A 563 -18.08 -14.07 -15.14
N MET A 564 -17.21 -13.70 -14.20
CA MET A 564 -16.52 -14.69 -13.37
C MET A 564 -17.50 -15.47 -12.47
N ILE A 565 -18.52 -14.80 -11.94
CA ILE A 565 -19.60 -15.45 -11.19
C ILE A 565 -20.37 -16.47 -12.04
N ASN A 566 -20.67 -16.14 -13.30
CA ASN A 566 -21.31 -17.07 -14.24
C ASN A 566 -20.45 -18.34 -14.50
N PHE A 567 -19.14 -18.24 -14.31
CA PHE A 567 -18.18 -19.35 -14.41
C PHE A 567 -17.76 -19.92 -13.04
N ASP A 568 -18.64 -19.83 -12.04
CA ASP A 568 -18.51 -20.42 -10.70
C ASP A 568 -17.37 -19.85 -9.83
N ALA A 569 -16.88 -18.63 -10.12
CA ALA A 569 -15.88 -17.99 -9.26
C ALA A 569 -16.43 -17.71 -7.86
N ALA A 570 -15.57 -17.78 -6.84
CA ALA A 570 -15.95 -17.54 -5.46
C ALA A 570 -16.40 -16.08 -5.23
N MET A 571 -17.55 -15.88 -4.58
CA MET A 571 -18.12 -14.56 -4.29
C MET A 571 -17.32 -13.74 -3.25
N ARG A 572 -16.29 -14.33 -2.62
CA ARG A 572 -15.47 -13.75 -1.53
C ARG A 572 -16.27 -13.34 -0.28
N GLU A 573 -17.50 -13.84 -0.13
CA GLU A 573 -18.30 -13.69 1.09
C GLU A 573 -17.95 -14.76 2.14
N THR A 574 -17.58 -15.94 1.66
CA THR A 574 -17.15 -17.11 2.45
C THR A 574 -15.84 -17.68 1.91
N CYS A 575 -15.13 -18.43 2.75
CA CYS A 575 -13.93 -19.14 2.31
C CYS A 575 -14.32 -20.37 1.48
N VAL A 576 -13.70 -20.53 0.31
CA VAL A 576 -13.90 -21.67 -0.59
C VAL A 576 -12.58 -22.41 -0.74
N VAL A 577 -12.56 -23.70 -0.40
CA VAL A 577 -11.37 -24.58 -0.53
C VAL A 577 -11.45 -25.44 -1.79
N ARG A 578 -12.67 -25.73 -2.25
CA ARG A 578 -12.97 -26.46 -3.47
C ARG A 578 -14.03 -25.69 -4.26
N GLU A 579 -13.67 -25.29 -5.47
CA GLU A 579 -14.60 -24.59 -6.37
C GLU A 579 -15.63 -25.58 -6.91
N ALA A 580 -16.89 -25.14 -6.92
CA ALA A 580 -17.93 -25.83 -7.68
C ALA A 580 -17.65 -25.63 -9.17
N ARG A 581 -17.93 -26.65 -10.00
CA ARG A 581 -17.83 -26.55 -11.45
C ARG A 581 -19.13 -27.01 -12.06
N THR A 582 -19.78 -26.08 -12.75
CA THR A 582 -20.97 -26.32 -13.54
C THR A 582 -20.66 -26.00 -15.01
N ASN A 583 -21.37 -26.68 -15.90
CA ASN A 583 -21.38 -26.42 -17.34
C ASN A 583 -22.82 -26.08 -17.71
N THR A 584 -23.10 -24.81 -18.02
CA THR A 584 -24.46 -24.33 -18.31
C THR A 584 -24.55 -23.66 -19.67
N PRO A 585 -25.72 -23.65 -20.33
CA PRO A 585 -25.90 -22.92 -21.58
C PRO A 585 -25.60 -21.41 -21.47
N LEU A 586 -25.81 -20.81 -20.29
CA LEU A 586 -25.50 -19.40 -20.04
C LEU A 586 -24.00 -19.10 -20.13
N GLN A 587 -23.14 -20.06 -19.80
CA GLN A 587 -21.70 -19.92 -19.95
C GLN A 587 -21.29 -19.86 -21.42
N ALA A 588 -21.83 -20.77 -22.26
CA ALA A 588 -21.60 -20.73 -23.70
C ALA A 588 -22.07 -19.40 -24.31
N LEU A 589 -23.26 -18.92 -23.91
CA LEU A 589 -23.78 -17.61 -24.35
C LEU A 589 -22.91 -16.44 -23.87
N ASN A 590 -22.29 -16.53 -22.68
CA ASN A 590 -21.38 -15.50 -22.21
C ASN A 590 -20.13 -15.40 -23.11
N LEU A 591 -19.52 -16.54 -23.47
CA LEU A 591 -18.38 -16.59 -24.39
C LEU A 591 -18.71 -16.02 -25.78
N MET A 592 -19.96 -16.13 -26.24
CA MET A 592 -20.38 -15.57 -27.54
C MET A 592 -20.64 -14.06 -27.50
N ASN A 593 -21.10 -13.53 -26.36
CA ASN A 593 -21.76 -12.21 -26.33
C ASN A 593 -21.07 -11.18 -25.42
N ASP A 594 -20.29 -11.60 -24.42
CA ASP A 594 -19.59 -10.64 -23.57
C ASP A 594 -18.50 -9.92 -24.36
N VAL A 595 -18.44 -8.59 -24.19
CA VAL A 595 -17.56 -7.69 -24.95
C VAL A 595 -16.11 -8.15 -24.89
N THR A 596 -15.67 -8.71 -23.76
CA THR A 596 -14.32 -9.25 -23.58
C THR A 596 -14.00 -10.33 -24.61
N PHE A 597 -14.92 -11.28 -24.83
CA PHE A 597 -14.70 -12.40 -25.75
C PHE A 597 -14.92 -12.01 -27.20
N VAL A 598 -15.88 -11.14 -27.50
CA VAL A 598 -16.08 -10.62 -28.86
C VAL A 598 -14.86 -9.82 -29.33
N GLU A 599 -14.32 -8.97 -28.46
CA GLU A 599 -13.10 -8.23 -28.74
C GLU A 599 -11.89 -9.17 -28.88
N ALA A 600 -11.73 -10.15 -27.98
CA ALA A 600 -10.68 -11.16 -28.09
C ALA A 600 -10.78 -11.97 -29.39
N ALA A 601 -11.99 -12.36 -29.81
CA ALA A 601 -12.24 -13.07 -31.05
C ALA A 601 -11.82 -12.25 -32.28
N ARG A 602 -12.16 -10.95 -32.31
CA ARG A 602 -11.70 -10.01 -33.35
C ARG A 602 -10.17 -9.94 -33.42
N PHE A 603 -9.51 -9.84 -32.27
CA PHE A 603 -8.04 -9.78 -32.22
C PHE A 603 -7.37 -11.11 -32.57
N LEU A 604 -7.98 -12.25 -32.22
CA LEU A 604 -7.57 -13.56 -32.71
C LEU A 604 -7.70 -13.63 -34.24
N GLY A 605 -8.79 -13.12 -34.81
CA GLY A 605 -8.97 -13.01 -36.26
C GLY A 605 -7.89 -12.15 -36.94
N GLN A 606 -7.53 -11.02 -36.33
CA GLN A 606 -6.43 -10.19 -36.79
C GLN A 606 -5.09 -10.94 -36.79
N ARG A 607 -4.80 -11.72 -35.73
CA ARG A 607 -3.59 -12.56 -35.67
C ARG A 607 -3.61 -13.66 -36.73
N MET A 608 -4.76 -14.29 -36.97
CA MET A 608 -4.92 -15.26 -38.05
C MET A 608 -4.52 -14.64 -39.40
N ILE A 609 -5.00 -13.45 -39.73
CA ILE A 609 -4.67 -12.76 -40.99
C ILE A 609 -3.19 -12.40 -41.10
N LYS A 610 -2.58 -11.91 -40.01
CA LYS A 610 -1.20 -11.37 -40.02
C LYS A 610 -0.12 -12.42 -39.85
N GLU A 611 -0.35 -13.41 -39.00
CA GLU A 611 0.65 -14.39 -38.57
C GLU A 611 0.42 -15.78 -39.19
N GLY A 612 -0.81 -16.07 -39.61
CA GLY A 612 -1.21 -17.39 -40.11
C GLY A 612 -0.85 -17.68 -41.57
N GLY A 613 -0.12 -16.80 -42.24
CA GLY A 613 0.32 -16.97 -43.63
C GLY A 613 -0.65 -16.42 -44.68
N SER A 614 -0.46 -16.80 -45.95
CA SER A 614 -1.11 -16.19 -47.11
C SER A 614 -2.42 -16.86 -47.55
N THR A 615 -2.73 -18.06 -47.07
CA THR A 615 -3.92 -18.83 -47.49
C THR A 615 -4.96 -18.90 -46.38
N HIS A 616 -6.25 -19.02 -46.71
CA HIS A 616 -7.29 -19.23 -45.71
C HIS A 616 -6.99 -20.44 -44.82
N ASP A 617 -6.56 -21.56 -45.40
CA ASP A 617 -6.24 -22.80 -44.69
C ASP A 617 -5.12 -22.61 -43.67
N SER A 618 -4.03 -21.96 -44.07
CA SER A 618 -2.90 -21.73 -43.16
C SER A 618 -3.31 -20.85 -41.98
N ARG A 619 -4.19 -19.86 -42.21
CA ARG A 619 -4.70 -18.95 -41.18
C ARG A 619 -5.69 -19.64 -40.23
N LEU A 620 -6.58 -20.47 -40.75
CA LEU A 620 -7.52 -21.27 -39.96
C LEU A 620 -6.77 -22.30 -39.10
N ARG A 621 -5.80 -23.02 -39.67
CA ARG A 621 -4.94 -23.95 -38.93
C ARG A 621 -4.15 -23.25 -37.82
N PHE A 622 -3.64 -22.05 -38.11
CA PHE A 622 -2.94 -21.23 -37.13
C PHE A 622 -3.87 -20.86 -35.96
N GLY A 623 -5.06 -20.32 -36.24
CA GLY A 623 -6.03 -19.95 -35.21
C GLY A 623 -6.47 -21.14 -34.35
N PHE A 624 -6.79 -22.27 -34.99
CA PHE A 624 -7.17 -23.50 -34.30
C PHE A 624 -6.06 -23.96 -33.35
N ARG A 625 -4.83 -24.10 -33.85
CA ARG A 625 -3.69 -24.53 -33.03
C ARG A 625 -3.36 -23.58 -31.90
N LEU A 626 -3.56 -22.28 -32.10
CA LEU A 626 -3.31 -21.29 -31.07
C LEU A 626 -4.29 -21.40 -29.90
N VAL A 627 -5.54 -21.79 -30.16
CA VAL A 627 -6.59 -21.96 -29.13
C VAL A 627 -6.54 -23.35 -28.49
N THR A 628 -6.43 -24.42 -29.29
CA THR A 628 -6.56 -25.81 -28.83
C THR A 628 -5.21 -26.52 -28.57
N GLY A 629 -4.10 -25.94 -29.02
CA GLY A 629 -2.77 -26.53 -28.89
C GLY A 629 -2.45 -27.67 -29.87
N ARG A 630 -3.43 -28.15 -30.65
CA ARG A 630 -3.28 -29.24 -31.64
C ARG A 630 -3.60 -28.78 -33.06
N TRP A 631 -3.26 -29.61 -34.05
CA TRP A 631 -3.71 -29.37 -35.43
C TRP A 631 -5.17 -29.81 -35.62
N PRO A 632 -5.95 -29.13 -36.47
CA PRO A 632 -7.29 -29.58 -36.80
C PRO A 632 -7.24 -30.87 -37.64
N ALA A 633 -8.23 -31.74 -37.44
CA ALA A 633 -8.50 -32.87 -38.33
C ALA A 633 -9.11 -32.36 -39.65
N LYS A 634 -9.08 -33.19 -40.69
CA LYS A 634 -9.62 -32.82 -42.01
C LYS A 634 -11.09 -32.36 -41.97
N SER A 635 -11.92 -33.04 -41.19
CA SER A 635 -13.33 -32.67 -41.00
C SER A 635 -13.49 -31.32 -40.29
N GLU A 636 -12.61 -31.01 -39.34
CA GLU A 636 -12.61 -29.71 -38.65
C GLU A 636 -12.18 -28.59 -39.60
N GLU A 637 -11.17 -28.84 -40.45
CA GLU A 637 -10.76 -27.88 -41.48
C GLU A 637 -11.88 -27.55 -42.47
N GLU A 638 -12.64 -28.57 -42.90
CA GLU A 638 -13.80 -28.38 -43.77
C GLU A 638 -14.89 -27.52 -43.12
N ILE A 639 -15.18 -27.75 -41.84
CA ILE A 639 -16.15 -26.95 -41.07
C ILE A 639 -15.66 -25.50 -40.93
N LEU A 640 -14.38 -25.30 -40.58
CA LEU A 640 -13.80 -23.96 -40.42
C LEU A 640 -13.81 -23.18 -41.74
N ARG A 641 -13.53 -23.85 -42.87
CA ARG A 641 -13.60 -23.24 -44.19
C ARG A 641 -15.03 -22.82 -44.52
N GLY A 642 -16.00 -23.72 -44.36
CA GLY A 642 -17.41 -23.39 -44.60
C GLY A 642 -17.91 -22.25 -43.71
N ASN A 643 -17.47 -22.21 -42.45
CA ASN A 643 -17.81 -21.12 -41.54
C ASN A 643 -17.20 -19.78 -41.99
N LEU A 644 -15.93 -19.78 -42.42
CA LEU A 644 -15.28 -18.57 -42.95
C LEU A 644 -15.99 -18.06 -44.22
N GLU A 645 -16.29 -18.95 -45.16
CA GLU A 645 -17.01 -18.62 -46.41
C GLU A 645 -18.38 -18.01 -46.13
N TYR A 646 -19.14 -18.63 -45.20
CA TYR A 646 -20.42 -18.08 -44.75
C TYR A 646 -20.28 -16.67 -44.20
N HIS A 647 -19.29 -16.42 -43.33
CA HIS A 647 -19.11 -15.11 -42.72
C HIS A 647 -18.57 -14.05 -43.70
N LEU A 648 -17.71 -14.43 -44.64
CA LEU A 648 -17.28 -13.54 -45.72
C LEU A 648 -18.47 -13.04 -46.53
N GLU A 649 -19.40 -13.94 -46.87
CA GLU A 649 -20.64 -13.59 -47.57
C GLU A 649 -21.59 -12.76 -46.68
N TYR A 650 -21.78 -13.14 -45.41
CA TYR A 650 -22.64 -12.42 -44.49
C TYR A 650 -22.23 -10.94 -44.31
N PHE A 651 -20.92 -10.68 -44.22
CA PHE A 651 -20.36 -9.33 -44.08
C PHE A 651 -20.18 -8.60 -45.43
N SER A 652 -20.18 -9.30 -46.57
CA SER A 652 -20.16 -8.68 -47.90
C SER A 652 -21.49 -7.99 -48.24
N GLN A 653 -22.61 -8.55 -47.76
CA GLN A 653 -23.96 -8.08 -48.06
C GLN A 653 -24.32 -6.70 -47.46
N ASP A 654 -23.75 -6.35 -46.31
CA ASP A 654 -24.00 -5.05 -45.66
C ASP A 654 -22.76 -4.58 -44.89
N PRO A 655 -22.06 -3.54 -45.37
CA PRO A 655 -20.89 -2.96 -44.69
C PRO A 655 -21.18 -2.49 -43.26
N LYS A 656 -22.45 -2.17 -42.91
CA LYS A 656 -22.83 -1.79 -41.56
C LYS A 656 -22.68 -2.95 -40.57
N ARG A 657 -22.84 -4.20 -41.02
CA ARG A 657 -22.65 -5.40 -40.18
C ARG A 657 -21.19 -5.52 -39.73
N ALA A 658 -20.25 -5.37 -40.67
CA ALA A 658 -18.82 -5.40 -40.37
C ALA A 658 -18.43 -4.22 -39.44
N ALA A 659 -18.93 -3.02 -39.73
CA ALA A 659 -18.67 -1.86 -38.89
C ALA A 659 -19.24 -2.02 -37.46
N ALA A 660 -20.42 -2.62 -37.29
CA ALA A 660 -21.01 -2.88 -35.98
C ALA A 660 -20.23 -3.93 -35.19
N TYR A 661 -19.79 -5.01 -35.85
CA TYR A 661 -18.97 -6.06 -35.23
C TYR A 661 -17.61 -5.50 -34.77
N LEU A 662 -16.93 -4.75 -35.64
CA LEU A 662 -15.60 -4.20 -35.35
C LEU A 662 -15.60 -3.07 -34.32
N ARG A 663 -16.76 -2.52 -33.94
CA ARG A 663 -16.89 -1.51 -32.88
C ARG A 663 -17.05 -2.11 -31.47
N GLN A 664 -17.17 -3.43 -31.35
CA GLN A 664 -17.24 -4.09 -30.05
C GLN A 664 -15.88 -4.04 -29.35
N GLY A 665 -15.86 -3.54 -28.12
CA GLY A 665 -14.64 -3.32 -27.34
C GLY A 665 -14.04 -1.92 -27.48
N ASP A 666 -13.03 -1.64 -26.67
CA ASP A 666 -12.36 -0.35 -26.50
C ASP A 666 -11.11 -0.25 -27.40
N SER A 667 -10.49 -1.39 -27.74
CA SER A 667 -9.38 -1.38 -28.68
C SER A 667 -9.87 -1.13 -30.10
N PRO A 668 -9.22 -0.25 -30.86
CA PRO A 668 -9.56 -0.06 -32.27
C PRO A 668 -9.12 -1.27 -33.11
N ALA A 669 -9.90 -1.60 -34.13
CA ALA A 669 -9.48 -2.55 -35.16
C ALA A 669 -8.32 -1.97 -36.00
N ASP A 670 -7.46 -2.83 -36.56
CA ASP A 670 -6.38 -2.36 -37.44
C ASP A 670 -6.97 -1.78 -38.75
N PRO A 671 -6.77 -0.47 -39.03
CA PRO A 671 -7.32 0.17 -40.23
C PRO A 671 -6.69 -0.33 -41.54
N LYS A 672 -5.58 -1.10 -41.49
CA LYS A 672 -4.92 -1.64 -42.68
C LYS A 672 -5.56 -2.94 -43.19
N LEU A 673 -6.44 -3.57 -42.41
CA LEU A 673 -7.10 -4.82 -42.79
C LEU A 673 -8.46 -4.54 -43.44
N ASP A 674 -8.87 -5.38 -44.39
CA ASP A 674 -10.23 -5.30 -44.96
C ASP A 674 -11.25 -5.55 -43.82
N PRO A 675 -12.18 -4.61 -43.55
CA PRO A 675 -13.15 -4.75 -42.47
C PRO A 675 -14.03 -6.00 -42.57
N ARG A 676 -14.33 -6.45 -43.80
CA ARG A 676 -15.16 -7.64 -44.05
C ARG A 676 -14.38 -8.90 -43.72
N GLU A 677 -13.14 -8.98 -44.21
CA GLU A 677 -12.25 -10.11 -43.94
C GLU A 677 -11.97 -10.22 -42.43
N LEU A 678 -11.63 -9.11 -41.77
CA LEU A 678 -11.38 -9.10 -40.33
C LEU A 678 -12.61 -9.50 -39.52
N SER A 679 -13.81 -9.05 -39.91
CA SER A 679 -15.05 -9.47 -39.25
C SER A 679 -15.32 -10.96 -39.42
N ALA A 680 -15.06 -11.52 -40.61
CA ALA A 680 -15.25 -12.94 -40.89
C ALA A 680 -14.29 -13.82 -40.08
N TYR A 681 -12.99 -13.50 -40.07
CA TYR A 681 -12.04 -14.18 -39.19
C TYR A 681 -12.33 -13.94 -37.71
N GLY A 682 -12.84 -12.77 -37.34
CA GLY A 682 -13.30 -12.51 -35.99
C GLY A 682 -14.44 -13.44 -35.57
N ALA A 683 -15.40 -13.71 -36.45
CA ALA A 683 -16.49 -14.64 -36.19
C ALA A 683 -16.00 -16.10 -36.07
N VAL A 684 -15.06 -16.52 -36.93
CA VAL A 684 -14.36 -17.81 -36.77
C VAL A 684 -13.61 -17.86 -35.43
N GLY A 685 -12.95 -16.77 -35.03
CA GLY A 685 -12.31 -16.67 -33.72
C GLY A 685 -13.29 -16.84 -32.56
N SER A 686 -14.51 -16.31 -32.69
CA SER A 686 -15.57 -16.47 -31.68
C SER A 686 -16.02 -17.93 -31.57
N LEU A 687 -16.17 -18.63 -32.70
CA LEU A 687 -16.42 -20.08 -32.73
C LEU A 687 -15.31 -20.84 -31.99
N LEU A 688 -14.04 -20.55 -32.31
CA LEU A 688 -12.89 -21.23 -31.70
C LEU A 688 -12.84 -21.02 -30.19
N LEU A 689 -13.06 -19.79 -29.70
CA LEU A 689 -13.08 -19.49 -28.27
C LEU A 689 -14.27 -20.11 -27.51
N ASN A 690 -15.30 -20.58 -28.23
CA ASN A 690 -16.48 -21.24 -27.64
C ASN A 690 -16.40 -22.77 -27.65
N LEU A 691 -15.34 -23.36 -28.20
CA LEU A 691 -15.18 -24.82 -28.20
C LEU A 691 -15.04 -25.34 -26.77
N ASP A 692 -15.57 -26.55 -26.51
CA ASP A 692 -15.34 -27.24 -25.22
C ASP A 692 -13.84 -27.35 -24.93
N GLU A 693 -13.04 -27.69 -25.94
CA GLU A 693 -11.57 -27.77 -25.86
C GLU A 693 -10.90 -26.43 -25.53
N ALA A 694 -11.54 -25.29 -25.86
CA ALA A 694 -10.99 -23.98 -25.58
C ALA A 694 -11.16 -23.59 -24.10
N VAL A 695 -12.20 -24.12 -23.43
CA VAL A 695 -12.50 -23.81 -22.01
C VAL A 695 -12.22 -24.97 -21.07
N THR A 696 -11.70 -26.08 -21.59
CA THR A 696 -11.41 -27.30 -20.85
C THR A 696 -9.92 -27.58 -20.86
N LYS A 697 -9.41 -28.03 -19.72
CA LYS A 697 -8.09 -28.67 -19.63
C LYS A 697 -8.24 -30.12 -20.05
N GLU A 698 -7.42 -30.61 -20.97
CA GLU A 698 -7.47 -32.01 -21.45
C GLU A 698 -6.12 -32.58 -21.92
#